data_AF-A0A5E4MT90-F1
#
_entry.id   AF-A0A5E4MT90-F1
#
_cell.length_a   1.000
_cell.length_b   1.000
_cell.length_c   1.000
_cell.angle_alpha   90.00
_cell.angle_beta   90.00
_cell.angle_gamma   90.00
#
_symmetry.space_group_name_H-M   'P 1'
#
loop_
_entity.id
_entity.type
_entity.pdbx_description
1 polymer ?
#
loop_
_entity_poly.entity_id
_entity_poly.type
_entity_poly.pdbx_seq_one_letter_code
_entity_poly.pdbx_strand_id
1 'polypeptide(L)'
;MRNTSMFQEKNPTLRVFKMYLLPYEWQLIMICLLMVIFGVTLARYGVQWHRRYKEAKWLGDTGWESGCKKGVLVVAVQMLLLVLGAGACGLLVTNETMGSAVLSVGDLLEFGVGDLVDMFSVTQKQIRTITLGSMDLTTDAVFAKLDDVAEQLGGPIENEIYGPSLRFGSRTNNVTKIVQDFQKIFPKAREIILHAESIKDDIVVYNGRIIKLNAELQMIPERCPSEVSVMCDMIVNNRLQTENYTYLDNLMDLIKDVLNVENGGLSNLRLTSAENVNNIPRAVHDQTEKERSRVKQALMDHRRQLEFSIYPYESHTRKLISKLMDMKELANNYVVRLKEMETYRWSVSVGLAIAALSVWIFLACSIVVNYCSHTAWAKCYFFGCISAMRLTCLALWTAALAGLVLSSNVEANFCRPLYDEPTYETVSKIMDSPAITSERGFFSWLVFGNDTPVAPFHQVVKSCKANNTAYGTLNLHKVFDAESSSDYSKWPGMTAALDGLRTIRISVDFDWDIRPPSAAEVLKPIAESQAKLDFEKFRSLILASSLEHGRVTLLQDQLNVLSAQTSSISGAALKSALKRLVTNITELLENVMNPISQKKNTLLYHLTLMEIEMHPLSDSLNRTWANAYTGRIENSDFDQILRKNVVQYTNGITSLLDKYKSHVTETIKTEAASCRPVWNVYRTGRDLVCRQTLDALNGFWVICFAIAVSITAAIPVVKNLKIFHGSPLTSMSLYTIPPPPAMESMYTNN
;
A
#
# COMPACT_ATOMS: atom_id res chain seq x y z
N MET A 1 -12.45 -11.90 5.70
CA MET A 1 -13.58 -12.48 4.95
C MET A 1 -14.44 -11.36 4.39
N ARG A 2 -15.06 -11.61 3.24
CA ARG A 2 -15.53 -10.68 2.20
C ARG A 2 -16.71 -9.75 2.57
N ASN A 3 -16.66 -8.56 1.96
CA ASN A 3 -17.72 -7.71 1.39
C ASN A 3 -18.92 -7.27 2.26
N THR A 4 -18.95 -5.97 2.57
CA THR A 4 -20.05 -5.06 2.19
C THR A 4 -19.50 -3.66 1.93
N SER A 5 -19.35 -3.34 0.64
CA SER A 5 -18.90 -2.08 0.10
C SER A 5 -20.06 -1.10 -0.12
N MET A 6 -19.79 0.18 0.12
CA MET A 6 -20.12 1.28 -0.78
C MET A 6 -21.62 1.59 -0.99
N PHE A 7 -22.15 2.53 -0.18
CA PHE A 7 -23.18 3.47 -0.63
C PHE A 7 -22.57 4.87 -0.68
N GLN A 8 -21.91 5.16 -1.81
CA GLN A 8 -21.72 6.53 -2.29
C GLN A 8 -23.00 6.92 -3.02
N GLU A 9 -23.87 7.72 -2.38
CA GLU A 9 -25.01 8.31 -3.09
C GLU A 9 -24.64 9.72 -3.56
N LYS A 10 -24.15 9.77 -4.81
CA LYS A 10 -23.98 10.99 -5.61
C LYS A 10 -25.37 11.46 -6.08
N ASN A 11 -25.90 12.53 -5.50
CA ASN A 11 -26.85 13.41 -6.19
C ASN A 11 -26.94 14.81 -5.51
N PRO A 12 -26.38 15.87 -6.11
CA PRO A 12 -26.37 17.21 -5.51
C PRO A 12 -27.68 18.00 -5.71
N THR A 13 -28.64 17.50 -6.47
CA THR A 13 -29.91 18.18 -6.78
C THR A 13 -31.09 17.80 -5.86
N LEU A 14 -30.95 16.76 -5.03
CA LEU A 14 -32.02 16.34 -4.09
C LEU A 14 -31.89 16.97 -2.69
N ARG A 15 -31.07 18.02 -2.54
CA ARG A 15 -30.76 18.65 -1.24
C ARG A 15 -31.53 19.97 -0.98
N VAL A 16 -32.47 20.35 -1.85
CA VAL A 16 -33.17 21.65 -1.75
C VAL A 16 -34.61 21.55 -1.20
N PHE A 17 -35.17 20.34 -1.01
CA PHE A 17 -36.54 20.19 -0.50
C PHE A 17 -36.71 19.12 0.60
N LYS A 18 -35.67 18.87 1.41
CA LYS A 18 -35.85 18.25 2.74
C LYS A 18 -35.82 19.34 3.79
N MET A 19 -36.84 20.18 3.73
CA MET A 19 -37.24 20.97 4.88
C MET A 19 -37.80 19.96 5.89
N TYR A 20 -36.93 19.43 6.76
CA TYR A 20 -37.35 18.67 7.93
C TYR A 20 -38.09 19.66 8.84
N LEU A 21 -39.35 19.96 8.52
CA LEU A 21 -40.27 20.54 9.48
C LEU A 21 -40.37 19.52 10.62
N LEU A 22 -39.88 19.92 11.79
CA LEU A 22 -39.98 19.11 12.99
C LEU A 22 -41.48 18.84 13.30
N PRO A 23 -41.83 17.72 13.93
CA PRO A 23 -43.24 17.33 14.14
C PRO A 23 -44.07 18.37 14.89
N TYR A 24 -43.46 19.26 15.67
CA TYR A 24 -44.14 20.38 16.33
C TYR A 24 -44.47 21.55 15.39
N GLU A 25 -43.72 21.76 14.30
CA GLU A 25 -44.06 22.79 13.31
C GLU A 25 -45.34 22.41 12.56
N TRP A 26 -45.55 21.11 12.32
CA TRP A 26 -46.84 20.59 11.85
C TRP A 26 -47.96 20.85 12.85
N GLN A 27 -47.72 20.68 14.16
CA GLN A 27 -48.72 21.01 15.17
C GLN A 27 -49.03 22.51 15.19
N LEU A 28 -48.02 23.37 15.05
CA LEU A 28 -48.19 24.82 14.98
C LEU A 28 -48.97 25.23 13.73
N ILE A 29 -48.63 24.68 12.56
CA ILE A 29 -49.33 24.91 11.29
C ILE A 29 -50.77 24.41 11.39
N MET A 30 -50.99 23.24 11.98
CA MET A 30 -52.34 22.71 12.20
C MET A 30 -53.14 23.57 13.17
N ILE A 31 -52.53 24.06 14.25
CA ILE A 31 -53.17 25.00 15.18
C ILE A 31 -53.50 26.32 14.48
N CYS A 32 -52.58 26.88 13.70
CA CYS A 32 -52.80 28.09 12.91
C CYS A 32 -53.89 27.89 11.84
N LEU A 33 -53.89 26.77 11.13
CA LEU A 33 -54.94 26.41 10.18
C LEU A 33 -56.29 26.24 10.87
N LEU A 34 -56.33 25.58 12.04
CA LEU A 34 -57.54 25.47 12.85
C LEU A 34 -58.02 26.84 13.32
N MET A 35 -57.12 27.76 13.69
CA MET A 35 -57.46 29.14 14.05
C MET A 35 -57.97 29.97 12.86
N VAL A 36 -57.41 29.79 11.66
CA VAL A 36 -57.88 30.44 10.44
C VAL A 36 -59.23 29.88 10.01
N ILE A 37 -59.40 28.55 10.04
CA ILE A 37 -60.69 27.89 9.79
C ILE A 37 -61.72 28.35 10.82
N PHE A 38 -61.33 28.51 12.09
CA PHE A 38 -62.16 29.09 13.15
C PHE A 38 -62.59 30.53 12.84
N GLY A 39 -61.66 31.40 12.46
CA GLY A 39 -61.97 32.77 12.06
C GLY A 39 -62.89 32.84 10.84
N VAL A 40 -62.65 32.03 9.81
CA VAL A 40 -63.44 32.01 8.57
C VAL A 40 -64.83 31.42 8.78
N THR A 41 -64.95 30.35 9.57
CA THR A 41 -66.26 29.77 9.93
C THR A 41 -67.08 30.74 10.77
N LEU A 42 -66.50 31.38 11.79
CA LEU A 42 -67.18 32.42 12.56
C LEU A 42 -67.60 33.61 11.70
N ALA A 43 -66.76 34.05 10.76
CA ALA A 43 -67.09 35.13 9.84
C ALA A 43 -68.24 34.75 8.89
N ARG A 44 -68.21 33.54 8.30
CA ARG A 44 -69.28 33.06 7.42
C ARG A 44 -70.60 32.84 8.14
N TYR A 45 -70.57 32.25 9.34
CA TYR A 45 -71.76 32.14 10.18
C TYR A 45 -72.24 33.52 10.64
N GLY A 46 -71.36 34.48 10.92
CA GLY A 46 -71.71 35.87 11.23
C GLY A 46 -72.37 36.63 10.08
N VAL A 47 -71.93 36.41 8.84
CA VAL A 47 -72.56 36.99 7.63
C VAL A 47 -73.92 36.34 7.36
N GLN A 48 -74.02 35.02 7.48
CA GLN A 48 -75.28 34.29 7.36
C GLN A 48 -76.27 34.69 8.48
N TRP A 49 -75.76 34.96 9.68
CA TRP A 49 -76.46 35.47 10.84
C TRP A 49 -77.04 36.87 10.59
N HIS A 50 -76.26 37.80 10.04
CA HIS A 50 -76.75 39.15 9.73
C HIS A 50 -77.87 39.13 8.69
N ARG A 51 -77.77 38.22 7.71
CA ARG A 51 -78.79 38.07 6.66
C ARG A 51 -80.11 37.52 7.21
N ARG A 52 -80.07 36.43 7.99
CA ARG A 52 -81.29 35.84 8.56
C ARG A 52 -81.89 36.63 9.73
N TYR A 53 -81.08 37.39 10.47
CA TYR A 53 -81.57 38.34 11.48
C TYR A 53 -82.44 39.43 10.86
N LYS A 54 -82.03 39.98 9.71
CA LYS A 54 -82.84 40.93 8.94
C LYS A 54 -84.16 40.32 8.50
N GLU A 55 -84.16 39.06 8.06
CA GLU A 55 -85.36 38.34 7.62
C GLU A 55 -86.33 38.03 8.79
N ALA A 56 -85.83 37.58 9.95
CA ALA A 56 -86.66 37.27 11.12
C ALA A 56 -87.24 38.50 11.82
N LYS A 57 -86.47 39.61 11.88
CA LYS A 57 -86.96 40.90 12.40
C LYS A 57 -88.09 41.48 11.55
N TRP A 58 -88.07 41.23 10.24
CA TRP A 58 -89.15 41.58 9.32
C TRP A 58 -90.45 40.78 9.57
N LEU A 59 -90.36 39.59 10.16
CA LEU A 59 -91.50 38.69 10.41
C LEU A 59 -92.07 38.80 11.84
N GLY A 60 -91.52 39.66 12.70
CA GLY A 60 -92.03 39.89 14.05
C GLY A 60 -91.80 38.76 15.07
N ASP A 61 -90.98 37.76 14.73
CA ASP A 61 -90.75 36.56 15.56
C ASP A 61 -89.63 36.79 16.58
N THR A 62 -89.99 36.91 17.87
CA THR A 62 -89.05 37.08 18.99
C THR A 62 -88.38 35.77 19.42
N GLY A 63 -88.90 34.60 19.01
CA GLY A 63 -88.35 33.29 19.31
C GLY A 63 -87.07 32.98 18.52
N TRP A 64 -86.95 33.55 17.31
CA TRP A 64 -85.83 33.33 16.39
C TRP A 64 -84.48 33.84 16.91
N GLU A 65 -84.48 34.95 17.66
CA GLU A 65 -83.27 35.47 18.29
C GLU A 65 -82.67 34.48 19.30
N SER A 66 -83.51 33.70 20.00
CA SER A 66 -83.08 32.77 21.05
C SER A 66 -82.50 31.46 20.47
N GLY A 67 -83.11 30.91 19.42
CA GLY A 67 -82.65 29.69 18.75
C GLY A 67 -81.35 29.90 17.97
N CYS A 68 -81.20 31.05 17.31
CA CYS A 68 -80.00 31.37 16.52
C CYS A 68 -78.77 31.66 17.40
N LYS A 69 -78.94 32.37 18.54
CA LYS A 69 -77.89 32.58 19.54
C LYS A 69 -77.38 31.24 20.11
N LYS A 70 -78.27 30.26 20.32
CA LYS A 70 -77.89 28.90 20.75
C LYS A 70 -77.06 28.16 19.70
N GLY A 71 -77.43 28.25 18.41
CA GLY A 71 -76.71 27.57 17.33
C GLY A 71 -75.26 28.05 17.14
N VAL A 72 -75.02 29.37 17.10
CA VAL A 72 -73.66 29.94 17.02
C VAL A 72 -72.80 29.48 18.19
N LEU A 73 -73.42 29.40 19.36
CA LEU A 73 -72.72 29.07 20.57
C LEU A 73 -72.35 27.57 20.65
N VAL A 74 -73.18 26.68 20.10
CA VAL A 74 -72.84 25.25 19.91
C VAL A 74 -71.68 25.07 18.93
N VAL A 75 -71.66 25.81 17.81
CA VAL A 75 -70.52 25.78 16.86
C VAL A 75 -69.24 26.27 17.50
N ALA A 76 -69.30 27.35 18.29
CA ALA A 76 -68.14 27.85 19.03
C ALA A 76 -67.59 26.81 20.02
N VAL A 77 -68.47 26.08 20.73
CA VAL A 77 -68.07 24.98 21.63
C VAL A 77 -67.44 23.83 20.84
N GLN A 78 -68.00 23.43 19.69
CA GLN A 78 -67.44 22.35 18.86
C GLN A 78 -66.03 22.66 18.35
N MET A 79 -65.80 23.90 17.92
CA MET A 79 -64.46 24.33 17.48
C MET A 79 -63.48 24.37 18.66
N LEU A 80 -63.95 24.78 19.84
CA LEU A 80 -63.15 24.76 21.05
C LEU A 80 -62.74 23.33 21.44
N LEU A 81 -63.65 22.36 21.29
CA LEU A 81 -63.35 20.94 21.51
C LEU A 81 -62.25 20.44 20.56
N LEU A 82 -62.24 20.86 19.29
CA LEU A 82 -61.16 20.48 18.36
C LEU A 82 -59.81 21.04 18.79
N VAL A 83 -59.76 22.34 19.16
CA VAL A 83 -58.51 22.99 19.60
C VAL A 83 -58.00 22.39 20.91
N LEU A 84 -58.88 22.15 21.88
CA LEU A 84 -58.51 21.52 23.15
C LEU A 84 -58.05 20.07 22.97
N GLY A 85 -58.71 19.31 22.10
CA GLY A 85 -58.32 17.93 21.79
C GLY A 85 -56.96 17.85 21.11
N ALA A 86 -56.74 18.65 20.06
CA ALA A 86 -55.46 18.74 19.38
C ALA A 86 -54.34 19.24 20.32
N GLY A 87 -54.64 20.24 21.15
CA GLY A 87 -53.72 20.75 22.16
C GLY A 87 -53.33 19.71 23.20
N ALA A 88 -54.30 18.95 23.74
CA ALA A 88 -54.00 17.89 24.70
C ALA A 88 -53.12 16.78 24.10
N CYS A 89 -53.38 16.37 22.86
CA CYS A 89 -52.49 15.45 22.14
C CYS A 89 -51.08 16.04 21.95
N GLY A 90 -51.00 17.33 21.57
CA GLY A 90 -49.72 18.03 21.43
C GLY A 90 -48.92 18.10 22.73
N LEU A 91 -49.57 18.34 23.88
CA LEU A 91 -48.92 18.29 25.19
C LEU A 91 -48.33 16.92 25.49
N LEU A 92 -49.05 15.84 25.19
CA LEU A 92 -48.53 14.48 25.39
C LEU A 92 -47.34 14.17 24.48
N VAL A 93 -47.42 14.57 23.20
CA VAL A 93 -46.32 14.36 22.24
C VAL A 93 -45.07 15.14 22.67
N THR A 94 -45.20 16.43 22.94
CA THR A 94 -44.07 17.27 23.38
C THR A 94 -43.45 16.75 24.68
N ASN A 95 -44.29 16.27 25.61
CA ASN A 95 -43.83 15.68 26.85
C ASN A 95 -43.02 14.39 26.64
N GLU A 96 -43.49 13.50 25.77
CA GLU A 96 -42.81 12.24 25.46
C GLU A 96 -41.50 12.49 24.70
N THR A 97 -41.48 13.44 23.76
CA THR A 97 -40.26 13.80 23.04
C THR A 97 -39.18 14.32 24.00
N MET A 98 -39.55 15.18 24.95
CA MET A 98 -38.61 15.70 25.95
C MET A 98 -38.13 14.59 26.90
N GLY A 99 -39.03 13.73 27.37
CA GLY A 99 -38.69 12.59 28.23
C GLY A 99 -37.71 11.63 27.56
N SER A 100 -37.96 11.27 26.29
CA SER A 100 -37.04 10.43 25.52
C SER A 100 -35.66 11.08 25.33
N ALA A 101 -35.61 12.39 25.09
CA ALA A 101 -34.35 13.12 24.93
C ALA A 101 -33.51 13.10 26.22
N VAL A 102 -34.14 13.29 27.39
CA VAL A 102 -33.45 13.23 28.68
C VAL A 102 -32.93 11.81 28.96
N LEU A 103 -33.70 10.78 28.61
CA LEU A 103 -33.25 9.39 28.77
C LEU A 103 -32.04 9.07 27.89
N SER A 104 -32.00 9.58 26.66
CA SER A 104 -30.87 9.42 25.73
C SER A 104 -29.58 10.13 26.14
N VAL A 105 -29.60 11.02 27.15
CA VAL A 105 -28.37 11.61 27.71
C VAL A 105 -27.46 10.53 28.30
N GLY A 106 -28.06 9.50 28.93
CA GLY A 106 -27.30 8.36 29.46
C GLY A 106 -26.58 7.58 28.34
N ASP A 107 -27.27 7.34 27.22
CA ASP A 107 -26.68 6.65 26.07
C ASP A 107 -25.54 7.48 25.45
N LEU A 108 -25.72 8.80 25.32
CA LEU A 108 -24.67 9.70 24.84
C LEU A 108 -23.43 9.65 25.74
N LEU A 109 -23.63 9.56 27.06
CA LEU A 109 -22.51 9.47 28.00
C LEU A 109 -21.80 8.11 27.90
N GLU A 110 -22.57 7.02 27.82
CA GLU A 110 -22.05 5.65 27.72
C GLU A 110 -21.24 5.46 26.43
N PHE A 111 -21.88 5.71 25.28
CA PHE A 111 -21.27 5.53 23.96
C PHE A 111 -20.29 6.65 23.63
N GLY A 112 -20.59 7.89 24.00
CA GLY A 112 -19.71 9.01 23.69
C GLY A 112 -18.38 8.97 24.45
N VAL A 113 -18.39 8.60 25.74
CA VAL A 113 -17.12 8.38 26.47
C VAL A 113 -16.43 7.12 25.96
N GLY A 114 -17.17 6.05 25.63
CA GLY A 114 -16.64 4.84 25.00
C GLY A 114 -15.87 5.16 23.72
N ASP A 115 -16.47 5.93 22.81
CA ASP A 115 -15.86 6.37 21.56
C ASP A 115 -14.57 7.19 21.79
N LEU A 116 -14.53 8.02 22.84
CA LEU A 116 -13.32 8.77 23.20
C LEU A 116 -12.22 7.85 23.76
N VAL A 117 -12.57 6.89 24.61
CA VAL A 117 -11.64 5.88 25.14
C VAL A 117 -11.04 5.06 24.00
N ASP A 118 -11.88 4.60 23.06
CA ASP A 118 -11.45 3.86 21.88
C ASP A 118 -10.55 4.72 20.99
N MET A 119 -10.91 5.99 20.75
CA MET A 119 -10.08 6.93 19.99
C MET A 119 -8.67 7.01 20.58
N PHE A 120 -8.53 7.22 21.89
CA PHE A 120 -7.21 7.32 22.53
C PHE A 120 -6.46 5.99 22.52
N SER A 121 -7.14 4.85 22.74
CA SER A 121 -6.54 3.51 22.68
C SER A 121 -6.02 3.18 21.27
N VAL A 122 -6.80 3.49 20.23
CA VAL A 122 -6.42 3.28 18.82
C VAL A 122 -5.28 4.20 18.43
N THR A 123 -5.32 5.48 18.82
CA THR A 123 -4.24 6.45 18.57
C THR A 123 -2.92 5.93 19.12
N GLN A 124 -2.93 5.43 20.36
CA GLN A 124 -1.75 4.84 21.00
C GLN A 124 -1.21 3.66 20.21
N LYS A 125 -2.07 2.70 19.86
CA LYS A 125 -1.66 1.49 19.13
C LYS A 125 -1.06 1.85 17.78
N GLN A 126 -1.68 2.78 17.05
CA GLN A 126 -1.19 3.23 15.74
C GLN A 126 0.17 3.93 15.85
N ILE A 127 0.37 4.83 16.83
CA ILE A 127 1.69 5.46 17.05
C ILE A 127 2.75 4.40 17.31
N ARG A 128 2.47 3.41 18.17
CA ARG A 128 3.39 2.30 18.46
C ARG A 128 3.70 1.49 17.21
N THR A 129 2.69 1.07 16.45
CA THR A 129 2.86 0.26 15.24
C THR A 129 3.61 1.00 14.15
N ILE A 130 3.28 2.26 13.89
CA ILE A 130 3.96 3.08 12.87
C ILE A 130 5.42 3.29 13.27
N THR A 131 5.70 3.60 14.53
CA THR A 131 7.05 3.93 14.97
C THR A 131 7.93 2.68 15.11
N LEU A 132 7.53 1.70 15.93
CA LEU A 132 8.32 0.48 16.15
C LEU A 132 8.30 -0.43 14.92
N GLY A 133 7.15 -0.61 14.28
CA GLY A 133 7.05 -1.47 13.10
C GLY A 133 7.91 -0.96 11.94
N SER A 134 7.92 0.35 11.70
CA SER A 134 8.79 0.94 10.67
C SER A 134 10.27 0.92 11.07
N MET A 135 10.58 1.04 12.36
CA MET A 135 11.95 0.92 12.87
C MET A 135 12.49 -0.50 12.65
N ASP A 136 11.67 -1.52 12.89
CA ASP A 136 12.03 -2.92 12.69
C ASP A 136 12.34 -3.20 11.21
N LEU A 137 11.44 -2.81 10.31
CA LEU A 137 11.64 -2.95 8.86
C LEU A 137 12.89 -2.21 8.36
N THR A 138 13.14 -1.01 8.89
CA THR A 138 14.33 -0.22 8.52
C THR A 138 15.60 -0.86 9.06
N THR A 139 15.56 -1.37 10.29
CA THR A 139 16.68 -2.09 10.92
C THR A 139 17.04 -3.31 10.10
N ASP A 140 16.06 -4.13 9.71
CA ASP A 140 16.28 -5.33 8.89
C ASP A 140 16.86 -4.97 7.51
N ALA A 141 16.35 -3.92 6.87
CA ALA A 141 16.87 -3.45 5.58
C ALA A 141 18.32 -2.93 5.67
N VAL A 142 18.65 -2.21 6.74
CA VAL A 142 20.03 -1.75 6.99
C VAL A 142 20.93 -2.94 7.33
N PHE A 143 20.45 -3.90 8.12
CA PHE A 143 21.21 -5.10 8.49
C PHE A 143 21.55 -5.92 7.26
N ALA A 144 20.58 -6.18 6.37
CA ALA A 144 20.82 -6.87 5.10
C ALA A 144 21.91 -6.17 4.27
N LYS A 145 21.85 -4.83 4.14
CA LYS A 145 22.91 -4.06 3.46
C LYS A 145 24.28 -4.23 4.12
N LEU A 146 24.33 -4.16 5.45
CA LEU A 146 25.57 -4.30 6.23
C LEU A 146 26.13 -5.72 6.16
N ASP A 147 25.28 -6.76 6.17
CA ASP A 147 25.70 -8.16 6.07
C ASP A 147 26.26 -8.46 4.68
N ASP A 148 25.62 -7.96 3.63
CA ASP A 148 26.04 -8.14 2.24
C ASP A 148 27.08 -7.09 1.77
N VAL A 149 27.88 -6.50 2.67
CA VAL A 149 28.83 -5.41 2.33
C VAL A 149 29.85 -5.82 1.26
N ALA A 150 30.23 -7.10 1.21
CA ALA A 150 31.18 -7.60 0.22
C ALA A 150 30.61 -7.43 -1.21
N GLU A 151 29.31 -7.64 -1.39
CA GLU A 151 28.64 -7.45 -2.67
C GLU A 151 28.19 -5.99 -2.87
N GLN A 152 27.60 -5.37 -1.85
CA GLN A 152 27.00 -4.02 -1.92
C GLN A 152 28.03 -2.89 -1.99
N LEU A 153 29.23 -3.07 -1.43
CA LEU A 153 30.32 -2.09 -1.45
C LEU A 153 31.54 -2.65 -2.19
N GLY A 154 31.95 -3.89 -1.89
CA GLY A 154 33.10 -4.53 -2.54
C GLY A 154 32.89 -4.74 -4.04
N GLY A 155 31.70 -5.15 -4.47
CA GLY A 155 31.36 -5.38 -5.88
C GLY A 155 31.45 -4.11 -6.75
N PRO A 156 30.83 -2.98 -6.38
CA PRO A 156 30.99 -1.71 -7.10
C PRO A 156 32.44 -1.22 -7.21
N ILE A 157 33.22 -1.32 -6.13
CA ILE A 157 34.66 -0.99 -6.13
C ILE A 157 35.40 -1.89 -7.13
N GLU A 158 35.16 -3.20 -7.06
CA GLU A 158 35.75 -4.18 -7.98
C GLU A 158 35.37 -3.90 -9.44
N ASN A 159 34.12 -3.55 -9.72
CA ASN A 159 33.63 -3.23 -11.06
C ASN A 159 34.25 -1.94 -11.63
N GLU A 160 34.49 -0.93 -10.82
CA GLU A 160 35.10 0.34 -11.27
C GLU A 160 36.61 0.18 -11.52
N ILE A 161 37.27 -0.74 -10.81
CA ILE A 161 38.69 -1.07 -10.97
C ILE A 161 38.94 -2.02 -12.15
N TYR A 162 38.16 -3.10 -12.27
CA TYR A 162 38.42 -4.17 -13.24
C TYR A 162 37.43 -4.22 -14.41
N GLY A 163 36.31 -3.49 -14.35
CA GLY A 163 35.25 -3.53 -15.35
C GLY A 163 34.28 -4.72 -15.18
N PRO A 164 33.08 -4.64 -15.77
CA PRO A 164 31.98 -5.60 -15.55
C PRO A 164 32.27 -7.02 -16.07
N SER A 165 33.20 -7.19 -17.01
CA SER A 165 33.58 -8.48 -17.61
C SER A 165 34.56 -9.30 -16.75
N LEU A 166 35.15 -8.69 -15.72
CA LEU A 166 36.24 -9.25 -14.91
C LEU A 166 35.88 -9.45 -13.43
N ARG A 167 34.59 -9.33 -13.09
CA ARG A 167 34.02 -9.59 -11.77
C ARG A 167 34.51 -10.94 -11.20
N PHE A 168 34.71 -11.02 -9.89
CA PHE A 168 35.18 -12.13 -9.04
C PHE A 168 34.98 -13.58 -9.55
N GLY A 169 33.86 -13.88 -10.22
CA GLY A 169 33.57 -15.20 -10.81
C GLY A 169 34.03 -15.43 -12.27
N SER A 170 34.31 -14.37 -13.05
CA SER A 170 34.70 -14.45 -14.47
C SER A 170 36.21 -14.61 -14.65
N ARG A 171 37.03 -13.99 -13.78
CA ARG A 171 38.50 -13.98 -13.92
C ARG A 171 39.15 -15.34 -13.60
N THR A 172 38.71 -15.99 -12.52
CA THR A 172 39.10 -17.35 -12.14
C THR A 172 38.67 -18.35 -13.21
N ASN A 173 37.46 -18.22 -13.76
CA ASN A 173 36.97 -19.10 -14.82
C ASN A 173 37.75 -18.92 -16.14
N ASN A 174 38.06 -17.70 -16.56
CA ASN A 174 38.77 -17.47 -17.83
C ASN A 174 40.23 -17.95 -17.77
N VAL A 175 40.95 -17.67 -16.67
CA VAL A 175 42.34 -18.14 -16.51
C VAL A 175 42.40 -19.66 -16.32
N THR A 176 41.49 -20.22 -15.51
CA THR A 176 41.42 -21.68 -15.32
C THR A 176 41.06 -22.41 -16.61
N LYS A 177 40.18 -21.83 -17.43
CA LYS A 177 39.81 -22.37 -18.74
C LYS A 177 41.00 -22.37 -19.71
N ILE A 178 41.78 -21.28 -19.76
CA ILE A 178 43.02 -21.22 -20.56
C ILE A 178 43.98 -22.34 -20.14
N VAL A 179 44.18 -22.55 -18.83
CA VAL A 179 45.04 -23.64 -18.32
C VAL A 179 44.51 -25.02 -18.73
N GLN A 180 43.21 -25.25 -18.61
CA GLN A 180 42.58 -26.53 -19.00
C GLN A 180 42.69 -26.81 -20.50
N ASP A 181 42.52 -25.78 -21.34
CA ASP A 181 42.63 -25.93 -22.79
C ASP A 181 44.08 -26.23 -23.21
N PHE A 182 45.08 -25.63 -22.56
CA PHE A 182 46.49 -26.01 -22.75
C PHE A 182 46.80 -27.44 -22.33
N GLN A 183 46.27 -27.90 -21.20
CA GLN A 183 46.43 -29.28 -20.74
C GLN A 183 45.90 -30.31 -21.74
N LYS A 184 44.92 -29.94 -22.57
CA LYS A 184 44.47 -30.79 -23.67
C LYS A 184 45.43 -30.79 -24.84
N ILE A 185 46.11 -29.69 -25.14
CA ILE A 185 46.96 -29.53 -26.34
C ILE A 185 48.32 -30.21 -26.17
N PHE A 186 48.96 -30.09 -25.00
CA PHE A 186 50.30 -30.64 -24.74
C PHE A 186 50.49 -32.13 -25.11
N PRO A 187 49.58 -33.06 -24.75
CA PRO A 187 49.76 -34.46 -25.15
C PRO A 187 49.70 -34.64 -26.67
N LYS A 188 48.87 -33.91 -27.40
CA LYS A 188 48.79 -34.02 -28.87
C LYS A 188 50.03 -33.44 -29.55
N ALA A 189 50.53 -32.32 -29.04
CA ALA A 189 51.80 -31.74 -29.49
C ALA A 189 52.97 -32.73 -29.35
N ARG A 190 53.00 -33.49 -28.25
CA ARG A 190 54.02 -34.53 -28.01
C ARG A 190 53.90 -35.68 -29.02
N GLU A 191 52.69 -36.17 -29.29
CA GLU A 191 52.45 -37.21 -30.31
C GLU A 191 52.84 -36.75 -31.72
N ILE A 192 52.60 -35.47 -32.06
CA ILE A 192 53.01 -34.89 -33.35
C ILE A 192 54.53 -34.93 -33.52
N ILE A 193 55.29 -34.51 -32.50
CA ILE A 193 56.76 -34.56 -32.54
C ILE A 193 57.23 -36.02 -32.67
N LEU A 194 56.71 -36.92 -31.85
CA LEU A 194 57.11 -38.34 -31.87
C LEU A 194 56.90 -38.98 -33.25
N HIS A 195 55.73 -38.75 -33.87
CA HIS A 195 55.44 -39.28 -35.20
C HIS A 195 56.24 -38.57 -36.29
N ALA A 196 56.45 -37.26 -36.21
CA ALA A 196 57.25 -36.51 -37.18
C ALA A 196 58.73 -36.92 -37.17
N GLU A 197 59.34 -37.10 -35.99
CA GLU A 197 60.70 -37.61 -35.83
C GLU A 197 60.81 -39.02 -36.42
N SER A 198 59.86 -39.91 -36.10
CA SER A 198 59.88 -41.27 -36.62
C SER A 198 59.73 -41.34 -38.15
N ILE A 199 58.86 -40.51 -38.75
CA ILE A 199 58.71 -40.44 -40.22
C ILE A 199 59.98 -39.88 -40.86
N LYS A 200 60.61 -38.87 -40.25
CA LYS A 200 61.87 -38.30 -40.74
C LYS A 200 62.96 -39.38 -40.80
N ASP A 201 63.13 -40.15 -39.73
CA ASP A 201 64.11 -41.24 -39.69
C ASP A 201 63.82 -42.30 -40.76
N ASP A 202 62.56 -42.68 -40.93
CA ASP A 202 62.15 -43.62 -41.97
C ASP A 202 62.38 -43.07 -43.40
N ILE A 203 62.18 -41.76 -43.63
CA ILE A 203 62.49 -41.11 -44.93
C ILE A 203 64.00 -41.14 -45.21
N VAL A 204 64.85 -40.97 -44.19
CA VAL A 204 66.30 -41.09 -44.35
C VAL A 204 66.67 -42.51 -44.78
N VAL A 205 66.05 -43.53 -44.17
CA VAL A 205 66.23 -44.94 -44.57
C VAL A 205 65.74 -45.18 -46.00
N TYR A 206 64.56 -44.67 -46.35
CA TYR A 206 63.99 -44.73 -47.70
C TYR A 206 64.93 -44.12 -48.73
N ASN A 207 65.42 -42.91 -48.49
CA ASN A 207 66.37 -42.23 -49.39
C ASN A 207 67.65 -43.04 -49.58
N GLY A 208 68.19 -43.63 -48.49
CA GLY A 208 69.32 -44.53 -48.56
C GLY A 208 69.06 -45.77 -49.42
N ARG A 209 67.86 -46.37 -49.34
CA ARG A 209 67.45 -47.51 -50.17
C ARG A 209 67.26 -47.11 -51.64
N ILE A 210 66.65 -45.96 -51.92
CA ILE A 210 66.46 -45.44 -53.28
C ILE A 210 67.80 -45.19 -53.98
N ILE A 211 68.78 -44.61 -53.28
CA ILE A 211 70.13 -44.39 -53.84
C ILE A 211 70.78 -45.72 -54.24
N LYS A 212 70.70 -46.74 -53.37
CA LYS A 212 71.23 -48.08 -53.66
C LYS A 212 70.49 -48.73 -54.83
N LEU A 213 69.15 -48.66 -54.85
CA LEU A 213 68.33 -49.23 -55.90
C LEU A 213 68.63 -48.59 -57.27
N ASN A 214 68.75 -47.26 -57.31
CA ASN A 214 69.11 -46.53 -58.54
C ASN A 214 70.50 -46.95 -59.05
N ALA A 215 71.47 -47.17 -58.17
CA ALA A 215 72.78 -47.68 -58.57
C ALA A 215 72.70 -49.12 -59.11
N GLU A 216 71.88 -49.99 -58.51
CA GLU A 216 71.65 -51.35 -59.00
C GLU A 216 70.93 -51.37 -60.37
N LEU A 217 69.96 -50.49 -60.59
CA LEU A 217 69.25 -50.33 -61.87
C LEU A 217 70.20 -49.88 -63.00
N GLN A 218 71.17 -49.01 -62.70
CA GLN A 218 72.16 -48.55 -63.68
C GLN A 218 73.13 -49.65 -64.13
N MET A 219 73.33 -50.70 -63.33
CA MET A 219 74.22 -51.84 -63.67
C MET A 219 73.53 -52.93 -64.51
N ILE A 220 72.22 -52.81 -64.80
CA ILE A 220 71.46 -53.81 -65.57
C ILE A 220 71.93 -53.94 -67.03
N PRO A 221 72.20 -52.85 -67.79
CA PRO A 221 72.58 -52.94 -69.21
C PRO A 221 73.82 -53.78 -69.46
N GLU A 222 74.82 -53.69 -68.57
CA GLU A 222 76.07 -54.46 -68.64
C GLU A 222 75.87 -55.97 -68.52
N ARG A 223 74.70 -56.40 -67.99
CA ARG A 223 74.37 -57.79 -67.70
C ARG A 223 73.27 -58.34 -68.62
N CYS A 224 72.77 -57.56 -69.58
CA CYS A 224 71.67 -57.96 -70.46
C CYS A 224 72.16 -58.67 -71.73
N PRO A 225 71.64 -59.88 -72.05
CA PRO A 225 71.84 -60.53 -73.34
C PRO A 225 71.24 -59.72 -74.49
N SER A 226 71.82 -59.82 -75.68
CA SER A 226 71.37 -59.08 -76.87
C SER A 226 69.91 -59.34 -77.26
N GLU A 227 69.34 -60.51 -76.91
CA GLU A 227 67.93 -60.82 -77.21
C GLU A 227 66.92 -59.97 -76.41
N VAL A 228 67.33 -59.38 -75.27
CA VAL A 228 66.43 -58.70 -74.32
C VAL A 228 66.83 -57.24 -74.08
N SER A 229 67.75 -56.69 -74.88
CA SER A 229 68.34 -55.35 -74.66
C SER A 229 67.27 -54.25 -74.63
N VAL A 230 66.31 -54.26 -75.54
CA VAL A 230 65.25 -53.22 -75.63
C VAL A 230 64.37 -53.20 -74.37
N MET A 231 64.12 -54.35 -73.76
CA MET A 231 63.35 -54.45 -72.51
C MET A 231 64.17 -53.99 -71.29
N CYS A 232 65.48 -54.26 -71.28
CA CYS A 232 66.38 -53.77 -70.23
C CYS A 232 66.52 -52.25 -70.26
N ASP A 233 66.60 -51.64 -71.45
CA ASP A 233 66.74 -50.19 -71.62
C ASP A 233 65.51 -49.42 -71.11
N MET A 234 64.31 -50.00 -71.21
CA MET A 234 63.08 -49.41 -70.64
C MET A 234 63.12 -49.33 -69.11
N ILE A 235 63.79 -50.28 -68.43
CA ILE A 235 63.87 -50.33 -66.96
C ILE A 235 64.88 -49.31 -66.43
N VAL A 236 65.99 -49.11 -67.15
CA VAL A 236 67.08 -48.19 -66.76
C VAL A 236 66.60 -46.74 -66.69
N ASN A 237 65.60 -46.39 -67.53
CA ASN A 237 65.01 -45.07 -67.55
C ASN A 237 64.06 -44.78 -66.36
N ASN A 238 63.75 -45.76 -65.51
CA ASN A 238 62.94 -45.60 -64.30
C ASN A 238 63.76 -45.18 -63.08
N ARG A 239 64.53 -44.10 -63.19
CA ARG A 239 65.21 -43.52 -62.02
C ARG A 239 64.16 -43.03 -61.01
N LEU A 240 64.34 -43.42 -59.76
CA LEU A 240 63.51 -42.99 -58.63
C LEU A 240 64.12 -41.76 -57.94
N GLN A 241 63.28 -40.87 -57.40
CA GLN A 241 63.72 -39.68 -56.67
C GLN A 241 63.69 -39.89 -55.15
N THR A 242 64.60 -39.20 -54.46
CA THR A 242 64.61 -39.13 -52.99
C THR A 242 63.58 -38.11 -52.49
N GLU A 243 63.01 -38.35 -51.32
CA GLU A 243 62.00 -37.50 -50.68
C GLU A 243 62.65 -36.41 -49.81
N ASN A 244 62.09 -35.20 -49.81
CA ASN A 244 62.53 -34.11 -48.94
C ASN A 244 61.77 -34.13 -47.60
N TYR A 245 62.46 -34.13 -46.47
CA TYR A 245 61.85 -34.15 -45.13
C TYR A 245 61.85 -32.79 -44.40
N THR A 246 62.33 -31.69 -45.01
CA THR A 246 62.48 -30.37 -44.34
C THR A 246 61.17 -29.80 -43.78
N TYR A 247 60.02 -30.20 -44.32
CA TYR A 247 58.71 -29.77 -43.79
C TYR A 247 58.41 -30.36 -42.41
N LEU A 248 58.95 -31.54 -42.08
CA LEU A 248 58.81 -32.16 -40.76
C LEU A 248 59.64 -31.39 -39.73
N ASP A 249 60.84 -30.95 -40.09
CA ASP A 249 61.70 -30.14 -39.21
C ASP A 249 61.02 -28.82 -38.83
N ASN A 250 60.48 -28.10 -39.82
CA ASN A 250 59.72 -26.86 -39.57
C ASN A 250 58.47 -27.09 -38.69
N LEU A 251 57.77 -28.22 -38.87
CA LEU A 251 56.61 -28.56 -38.04
C LEU A 251 57.05 -28.83 -36.59
N MET A 252 58.11 -29.61 -36.39
CA MET A 252 58.60 -29.95 -35.07
C MET A 252 59.09 -28.72 -34.29
N ASP A 253 59.77 -27.78 -34.95
CA ASP A 253 60.25 -26.55 -34.30
C ASP A 253 59.08 -25.68 -33.81
N LEU A 254 58.04 -25.48 -34.63
CA LEU A 254 56.84 -24.74 -34.22
C LEU A 254 56.08 -25.42 -33.08
N ILE A 255 56.04 -26.76 -33.05
CA ILE A 255 55.35 -27.51 -31.99
C ILE A 255 56.17 -27.54 -30.68
N LYS A 256 57.50 -27.50 -30.76
CA LYS A 256 58.40 -27.37 -29.60
C LYS A 256 58.19 -26.03 -28.89
N ASP A 257 57.96 -24.95 -29.62
CA ASP A 257 57.62 -23.65 -29.04
C ASP A 257 56.33 -23.70 -28.21
N VAL A 258 55.33 -24.48 -28.65
CA VAL A 258 54.08 -24.71 -27.89
C VAL A 258 54.35 -25.49 -26.60
N LEU A 259 55.25 -26.49 -26.62
CA LEU A 259 55.58 -27.30 -25.44
C LEU A 259 56.43 -26.56 -24.39
N ASN A 260 57.24 -25.58 -24.80
CA ASN A 260 58.04 -24.77 -23.86
C ASN A 260 57.17 -24.01 -22.84
N VAL A 261 55.89 -23.77 -23.15
CA VAL A 261 54.89 -23.14 -22.28
C VAL A 261 54.57 -23.96 -21.04
N GLU A 262 54.50 -25.29 -21.18
CA GLU A 262 54.20 -26.22 -20.09
C GLU A 262 55.24 -26.06 -18.97
N ASN A 263 56.51 -25.89 -19.36
CA ASN A 263 57.65 -25.75 -18.46
C ASN A 263 57.88 -24.30 -17.98
N GLY A 264 57.38 -23.30 -18.74
CA GLY A 264 57.76 -21.90 -18.58
C GLY A 264 56.89 -21.03 -17.66
N GLY A 265 55.70 -21.48 -17.20
CA GLY A 265 54.92 -20.67 -16.24
C GLY A 265 53.41 -20.89 -16.13
N LEU A 266 52.81 -21.80 -16.91
CA LEU A 266 51.36 -22.04 -16.85
C LEU A 266 50.87 -22.46 -15.45
N SER A 267 51.66 -23.27 -14.73
CA SER A 267 51.34 -23.70 -13.35
C SER A 267 51.36 -22.54 -12.35
N ASN A 268 52.25 -21.57 -12.54
CA ASN A 268 52.36 -20.40 -11.67
C ASN A 268 51.19 -19.43 -11.88
N LEU A 269 50.67 -19.32 -13.11
CA LEU A 269 49.51 -18.47 -13.44
C LEU A 269 48.26 -18.80 -12.60
N ARG A 270 48.06 -20.08 -12.29
CA ARG A 270 46.92 -20.58 -11.52
C ARG A 270 46.96 -20.15 -10.06
N LEU A 271 48.14 -20.08 -9.46
CA LEU A 271 48.32 -19.75 -8.04
C LEU A 271 48.18 -18.25 -7.81
N THR A 272 48.83 -17.42 -8.63
CA THR A 272 48.83 -15.95 -8.45
C THR A 272 47.46 -15.32 -8.75
N SER A 273 46.67 -15.92 -9.64
CA SER A 273 45.33 -15.40 -9.99
C SER A 273 44.26 -15.72 -8.95
N ALA A 274 44.38 -16.82 -8.20
CA ALA A 274 43.40 -17.18 -7.17
C ALA A 274 43.55 -16.34 -5.90
N GLU A 275 44.77 -15.91 -5.58
CA GLU A 275 45.10 -15.21 -4.33
C GLU A 275 44.80 -13.70 -4.42
N ASN A 276 45.11 -13.06 -5.55
CA ASN A 276 44.89 -11.62 -5.72
C ASN A 276 43.41 -11.23 -6.00
N VAL A 277 42.59 -12.16 -6.50
CA VAL A 277 41.18 -11.89 -6.88
C VAL A 277 40.27 -11.75 -5.67
N ASN A 278 40.61 -12.38 -4.54
CA ASN A 278 39.76 -12.38 -3.36
C ASN A 278 39.96 -11.20 -2.41
N ASN A 279 40.91 -10.30 -2.69
CA ASN A 279 41.38 -9.36 -1.67
C ASN A 279 40.45 -8.16 -1.47
N ILE A 280 39.78 -7.62 -2.50
CA ILE A 280 38.97 -6.38 -2.32
C ILE A 280 37.67 -6.66 -1.55
N PRO A 281 36.73 -7.53 -1.99
CA PRO A 281 35.47 -7.72 -1.26
C PRO A 281 35.70 -8.30 0.15
N ARG A 282 36.73 -9.13 0.32
CA ARG A 282 37.14 -9.68 1.61
C ARG A 282 37.74 -8.63 2.54
N ALA A 283 38.67 -7.80 2.05
CA ALA A 283 39.22 -6.70 2.83
C ALA A 283 38.14 -5.70 3.24
N VAL A 284 37.20 -5.40 2.33
CA VAL A 284 36.02 -4.58 2.65
C VAL A 284 35.20 -5.23 3.75
N HIS A 285 34.88 -6.52 3.64
CA HIS A 285 34.13 -7.23 4.66
C HIS A 285 34.82 -7.19 6.03
N ASP A 286 36.09 -7.59 6.09
CA ASP A 286 36.82 -7.79 7.35
C ASP A 286 37.18 -6.45 8.01
N GLN A 287 37.67 -5.48 7.23
CA GLN A 287 38.08 -4.18 7.79
C GLN A 287 36.89 -3.31 8.19
N THR A 288 35.72 -3.46 7.56
CA THR A 288 34.51 -2.71 7.94
C THR A 288 33.73 -3.34 9.10
N GLU A 289 34.06 -4.56 9.54
CA GLU A 289 33.32 -5.31 10.57
C GLU A 289 33.04 -4.48 11.84
N LYS A 290 34.05 -3.76 12.32
CA LYS A 290 33.94 -2.92 13.52
C LYS A 290 32.91 -1.80 13.35
N GLU A 291 33.02 -1.01 12.28
CA GLU A 291 32.13 0.13 12.06
C GLU A 291 30.71 -0.34 11.70
N ARG A 292 30.57 -1.44 10.93
CA ARG A 292 29.27 -2.09 10.69
C ARG A 292 28.61 -2.52 12.00
N SER A 293 29.36 -3.14 12.91
CA SER A 293 28.86 -3.55 14.23
C SER A 293 28.42 -2.37 15.08
N ARG A 294 29.13 -1.23 15.01
CA ARG A 294 28.72 0.01 15.70
C ARG A 294 27.40 0.57 15.16
N VAL A 295 27.19 0.54 13.83
CA VAL A 295 25.90 0.93 13.23
C VAL A 295 24.78 0.00 13.68
N LYS A 296 25.01 -1.32 13.68
CA LYS A 296 24.02 -2.31 14.15
C LYS A 296 23.67 -2.10 15.63
N GLN A 297 24.68 -1.86 16.46
CA GLN A 297 24.48 -1.60 17.89
C GLN A 297 23.71 -0.30 18.12
N ALA A 298 24.04 0.80 17.43
CA ALA A 298 23.33 2.06 17.54
C ALA A 298 21.83 1.93 17.14
N LEU A 299 21.53 1.13 16.09
CA LEU A 299 20.13 0.82 15.71
C LEU A 299 19.39 0.06 16.80
N MET A 300 20.00 -0.98 17.35
CA MET A 300 19.39 -1.81 18.39
C MET A 300 19.21 -1.04 19.70
N ASP A 301 20.18 -0.21 20.07
CA ASP A 301 20.11 0.63 21.27
C ASP A 301 19.02 1.70 21.11
N HIS A 302 18.91 2.33 19.94
CA HIS A 302 17.81 3.26 19.66
C HIS A 302 16.46 2.55 19.65
N ARG A 303 16.33 1.36 19.05
CA ARG A 303 15.09 0.57 19.07
C ARG A 303 14.63 0.29 20.51
N ARG A 304 15.55 -0.08 21.41
CA ARG A 304 15.24 -0.27 22.84
C ARG A 304 14.84 1.03 23.54
N GLN A 305 15.56 2.13 23.27
CA GLN A 305 15.21 3.45 23.81
C GLN A 305 13.84 3.92 23.32
N LEU A 306 13.49 3.62 22.07
CA LEU A 306 12.22 3.95 21.47
C LEU A 306 11.08 3.16 22.11
N GLU A 307 11.28 1.86 22.35
CA GLU A 307 10.34 1.03 23.10
C GLU A 307 10.14 1.55 24.52
N PHE A 308 11.22 1.95 25.20
CA PHE A 308 11.16 2.58 26.52
C PHE A 308 10.55 3.99 26.49
N SER A 309 10.63 4.73 25.38
CA SER A 309 10.02 6.07 25.25
C SER A 309 8.52 6.00 24.97
N ILE A 310 8.07 4.94 24.29
CA ILE A 310 6.65 4.66 24.03
C ILE A 310 5.96 4.04 25.27
N TYR A 311 6.69 3.34 26.14
CA TYR A 311 6.10 2.71 27.32
C TYR A 311 5.49 3.70 28.35
N PRO A 312 6.11 4.85 28.68
CA PRO A 312 5.49 5.92 29.46
C PRO A 312 4.27 6.54 28.80
N TYR A 313 4.17 6.51 27.46
CA TYR A 313 2.98 6.97 26.72
C TYR A 313 1.78 6.04 26.97
N GLU A 314 2.00 4.73 27.15
CA GLU A 314 0.97 3.79 27.59
C GLU A 314 0.49 4.09 29.02
N SER A 315 1.39 4.53 29.90
CA SER A 315 1.01 5.00 31.24
C SER A 315 0.18 6.29 31.19
N HIS A 316 0.58 7.27 30.37
CA HIS A 316 -0.16 8.52 30.18
C HIS A 316 -1.55 8.27 29.58
N THR A 317 -1.64 7.41 28.57
CA THR A 317 -2.92 7.05 27.93
C THR A 317 -3.82 6.30 28.90
N ARG A 318 -3.28 5.42 29.76
CA ARG A 318 -4.06 4.78 30.83
C ARG A 318 -4.59 5.79 31.85
N LYS A 319 -3.78 6.77 32.26
CA LYS A 319 -4.20 7.86 33.16
C LYS A 319 -5.26 8.76 32.51
N LEU A 320 -5.17 8.98 31.20
CA LEU A 320 -6.17 9.71 30.43
C LEU A 320 -7.49 8.95 30.37
N ILE A 321 -7.43 7.64 30.07
CA ILE A 321 -8.61 6.77 30.06
C ILE A 321 -9.24 6.72 31.44
N SER A 322 -8.46 6.65 32.53
CA SER A 322 -9.02 6.68 33.88
C SER A 322 -9.73 8.00 34.17
N LYS A 323 -9.15 9.16 33.81
CA LYS A 323 -9.82 10.47 33.94
C LYS A 323 -11.16 10.51 33.19
N LEU A 324 -11.23 9.93 31.99
CA LEU A 324 -12.48 9.86 31.22
C LEU A 324 -13.53 8.98 31.90
N MET A 325 -13.11 7.86 32.49
CA MET A 325 -13.99 6.98 33.25
C MET A 325 -14.47 7.63 34.56
N ASP A 326 -13.61 8.36 35.26
CA ASP A 326 -14.00 9.14 36.45
C ASP A 326 -15.03 10.22 36.09
N MET A 327 -14.82 10.93 34.97
CA MET A 327 -15.77 11.90 34.43
C MET A 327 -17.11 11.25 34.06
N LYS A 328 -17.08 10.05 33.48
CA LYS A 328 -18.28 9.26 33.17
C LYS A 328 -19.05 8.89 34.44
N GLU A 329 -18.36 8.42 35.47
CA GLU A 329 -19.00 8.06 36.74
C GLU A 329 -19.65 9.29 37.40
N LEU A 330 -18.92 10.41 37.46
CA LEU A 330 -19.44 11.66 37.99
C LEU A 330 -20.65 12.15 37.19
N ALA A 331 -20.59 12.14 35.87
CA ALA A 331 -21.70 12.53 35.00
C ALA A 331 -22.90 11.59 35.16
N ASN A 332 -22.68 10.28 35.33
CA ASN A 332 -23.75 9.31 35.53
C ASN A 332 -24.53 9.58 36.83
N ASN A 333 -23.85 10.02 37.89
CA ASN A 333 -24.50 10.45 39.14
C ASN A 333 -25.43 11.66 38.92
N TYR A 334 -25.06 12.60 38.04
CA TYR A 334 -25.94 13.70 37.64
C TYR A 334 -27.10 13.24 36.75
N VAL A 335 -26.87 12.28 35.84
CA VAL A 335 -27.92 11.71 35.00
C VAL A 335 -29.01 11.03 35.83
N VAL A 336 -28.65 10.33 36.91
CA VAL A 336 -29.65 9.76 37.84
C VAL A 336 -30.54 10.85 38.44
N ARG A 337 -29.96 11.95 38.93
CA ARG A 337 -30.74 13.09 39.46
C ARG A 337 -31.60 13.77 38.40
N LEU A 338 -31.09 13.88 37.17
CA LEU A 338 -31.85 14.42 36.05
C LEU A 338 -33.06 13.54 35.71
N LYS A 339 -32.92 12.21 35.74
CA LYS A 339 -34.03 11.27 35.53
C LYS A 339 -35.10 11.38 36.63
N GLU A 340 -34.70 11.60 37.88
CA GLU A 340 -35.64 11.86 38.98
C GLU A 340 -36.42 13.17 38.75
N MET A 341 -35.72 14.29 38.46
CA MET A 341 -36.36 15.58 38.17
C MET A 341 -37.28 15.49 36.94
N GLU A 342 -36.87 14.74 35.93
CA GLU A 342 -37.65 14.50 34.72
C GLU A 342 -38.94 13.72 35.02
N THR A 343 -38.91 12.76 35.95
CA THR A 343 -40.11 12.03 36.38
C THR A 343 -41.17 12.97 36.96
N TYR A 344 -40.74 13.95 37.76
CA TYR A 344 -41.65 14.99 38.29
C TYR A 344 -42.19 15.89 37.18
N ARG A 345 -41.31 16.39 36.29
CA ARG A 345 -41.70 17.24 35.16
C ARG A 345 -42.70 16.53 34.24
N TRP A 346 -42.42 15.28 33.88
CA TRP A 346 -43.28 14.44 33.04
C TRP A 346 -44.66 14.25 33.68
N SER A 347 -44.70 13.97 34.98
CA SER A 347 -45.94 13.78 35.73
C SER A 347 -46.80 15.06 35.77
N VAL A 348 -46.17 16.23 35.98
CA VAL A 348 -46.85 17.53 35.94
C VAL A 348 -47.46 17.79 34.56
N SER A 349 -46.72 17.50 33.49
CA SER A 349 -47.21 17.68 32.11
C SER A 349 -48.39 16.77 31.79
N VAL A 350 -48.35 15.50 32.20
CA VAL A 350 -49.47 14.56 32.05
C VAL A 350 -50.69 15.03 32.85
N GLY A 351 -50.47 15.52 34.08
CA GLY A 351 -51.53 16.12 34.90
C GLY A 351 -52.22 17.30 34.22
N LEU A 352 -51.45 18.19 33.58
CA LEU A 352 -52.01 19.30 32.79
C LEU A 352 -52.79 18.83 31.57
N ALA A 353 -52.32 17.79 30.87
CA ALA A 353 -53.04 17.19 29.75
C ALA A 353 -54.38 16.57 30.21
N ILE A 354 -54.39 15.84 31.33
CA ILE A 354 -55.61 15.27 31.93
C ILE A 354 -56.57 16.37 32.36
N ALA A 355 -56.08 17.45 32.95
CA ALA A 355 -56.91 18.60 33.35
C ALA A 355 -57.54 19.28 32.12
N ALA A 356 -56.80 19.42 31.02
CA ALA A 356 -57.32 19.94 29.75
C ALA A 356 -58.37 18.99 29.12
N LEU A 357 -58.12 17.68 29.13
CA LEU A 357 -59.09 16.67 28.68
C LEU A 357 -60.34 16.63 29.55
N SER A 358 -60.22 16.87 30.86
CA SER A 358 -61.38 16.97 31.75
C SER A 358 -62.27 18.16 31.38
N VAL A 359 -61.67 19.33 31.06
CA VAL A 359 -62.39 20.49 30.53
C VAL A 359 -63.03 20.16 29.17
N TRP A 360 -62.34 19.42 28.32
CA TRP A 360 -62.89 18.93 27.05
C TRP A 360 -64.13 18.06 27.27
N ILE A 361 -64.10 17.11 28.21
CA ILE A 361 -65.25 16.25 28.57
C ILE A 361 -66.40 17.11 29.11
N PHE A 362 -66.12 18.06 30.00
CA PHE A 362 -67.15 18.98 30.50
C PHE A 362 -67.76 19.85 29.39
N LEU A 363 -66.99 20.24 28.38
CA LEU A 363 -67.53 20.96 27.24
C LEU A 363 -68.37 20.06 26.32
N ALA A 364 -67.94 18.83 26.06
CA ALA A 364 -68.68 17.87 25.25
C ALA A 364 -70.02 17.50 25.91
N CYS A 365 -69.99 17.20 27.20
CA CYS A 365 -71.19 16.92 27.97
C CYS A 365 -72.11 18.14 28.11
N SER A 366 -71.59 19.38 28.06
CA SER A 366 -72.43 20.60 28.04
C SER A 366 -73.33 20.67 26.80
N ILE A 367 -72.89 20.12 25.67
CA ILE A 367 -73.71 20.00 24.46
C ILE A 367 -74.87 19.03 24.71
N VAL A 368 -74.62 17.88 25.35
CA VAL A 368 -75.64 16.85 25.64
C VAL A 368 -76.66 17.34 26.67
N VAL A 369 -76.21 18.00 27.76
CA VAL A 369 -77.10 18.59 28.77
C VAL A 369 -77.96 19.69 28.16
N ASN A 370 -77.48 20.40 27.14
CA ASN A 370 -78.29 21.38 26.42
C ASN A 370 -79.47 20.76 25.66
N TYR A 371 -79.41 19.47 25.29
CA TYR A 371 -80.54 18.73 24.69
C TYR A 371 -81.49 18.14 25.75
N CYS A 372 -81.02 17.84 26.96
CA CYS A 372 -81.82 17.26 28.05
C CYS A 372 -82.31 18.33 29.05
N SER A 373 -83.55 18.79 28.89
CA SER A 373 -84.26 19.87 29.60
C SER A 373 -84.52 19.67 31.12
N HIS A 374 -83.56 19.23 31.94
CA HIS A 374 -83.75 19.11 33.40
C HIS A 374 -83.00 20.22 34.18
N THR A 375 -83.77 21.16 34.75
CA THR A 375 -83.29 22.48 35.23
C THR A 375 -82.50 22.48 36.55
N ALA A 376 -82.66 21.46 37.40
CA ALA A 376 -82.01 21.41 38.72
C ALA A 376 -80.53 20.96 38.66
N TRP A 377 -80.25 19.87 37.95
CA TRP A 377 -78.90 19.27 37.84
C TRP A 377 -77.95 20.09 36.95
N ALA A 378 -78.50 20.80 35.97
CA ALA A 378 -77.74 21.65 35.06
C ALA A 378 -76.99 22.79 35.79
N LYS A 379 -77.57 23.37 36.84
CA LYS A 379 -76.93 24.47 37.59
C LYS A 379 -75.66 24.03 38.31
N CYS A 380 -75.69 22.87 38.97
CA CYS A 380 -74.52 22.27 39.64
C CYS A 380 -73.45 21.89 38.62
N TYR A 381 -73.87 21.32 37.49
CA TYR A 381 -72.97 20.96 36.39
C TYR A 381 -72.22 22.16 35.79
N PHE A 382 -72.94 23.23 35.42
CA PHE A 382 -72.30 24.44 34.87
C PHE A 382 -71.41 25.16 35.89
N PHE A 383 -71.73 25.10 37.19
CA PHE A 383 -70.85 25.61 38.23
C PHE A 383 -69.54 24.81 38.32
N GLY A 384 -69.62 23.47 38.31
CA GLY A 384 -68.45 22.60 38.28
C GLY A 384 -67.59 22.79 37.03
N CYS A 385 -68.23 22.90 35.85
CA CYS A 385 -67.56 23.15 34.58
C CYS A 385 -66.79 24.48 34.57
N ILE A 386 -67.42 25.58 34.99
CA ILE A 386 -66.76 26.90 35.06
C ILE A 386 -65.62 26.88 36.09
N SER A 387 -65.80 26.24 37.24
CA SER A 387 -64.75 26.11 38.26
C SER A 387 -63.54 25.34 37.72
N ALA A 388 -63.77 24.19 37.09
CA ALA A 388 -62.71 23.38 36.45
C ALA A 388 -61.99 24.16 35.35
N MET A 389 -62.72 24.90 34.50
CA MET A 389 -62.11 25.77 33.48
C MET A 389 -61.21 26.83 34.08
N ARG A 390 -61.63 27.49 35.18
CA ARG A 390 -60.82 28.55 35.81
C ARG A 390 -59.53 27.99 36.42
N LEU A 391 -59.61 26.85 37.11
CA LEU A 391 -58.45 26.21 37.72
C LEU A 391 -57.47 25.69 36.65
N THR A 392 -57.96 24.97 35.64
CA THR A 392 -57.13 24.48 34.53
C THR A 392 -56.50 25.63 33.76
N CYS A 393 -57.27 26.71 33.51
CA CYS A 393 -56.74 27.89 32.83
C CYS A 393 -55.62 28.55 33.63
N LEU A 394 -55.76 28.68 34.95
CA LEU A 394 -54.71 29.25 35.81
C LEU A 394 -53.44 28.39 35.75
N ALA A 395 -53.58 27.06 35.88
CA ALA A 395 -52.45 26.13 35.83
C ALA A 395 -51.74 26.12 34.46
N LEU A 396 -52.48 26.28 33.37
CA LEU A 396 -51.90 26.36 32.02
C LEU A 396 -51.19 27.70 31.77
N TRP A 397 -51.73 28.81 32.28
CA TRP A 397 -51.05 30.12 32.21
C TRP A 397 -49.73 30.11 33.00
N THR A 398 -49.72 29.53 34.20
CA THR A 398 -48.49 29.41 35.00
C THR A 398 -47.47 28.51 34.31
N ALA A 399 -47.89 27.37 33.76
CA ALA A 399 -47.02 26.47 33.00
C ALA A 399 -46.46 27.12 31.72
N ALA A 400 -47.29 27.88 30.99
CA ALA A 400 -46.87 28.60 29.79
C ALA A 400 -45.83 29.69 30.11
N LEU A 401 -46.06 30.50 31.15
CA LEU A 401 -45.11 31.53 31.58
C LEU A 401 -43.81 30.92 32.08
N ALA A 402 -43.87 29.88 32.91
CA ALA A 402 -42.68 29.18 33.39
C ALA A 402 -41.87 28.57 32.23
N GLY A 403 -42.56 27.91 31.29
CA GLY A 403 -41.92 27.32 30.11
C GLY A 403 -41.30 28.36 29.18
N LEU A 404 -41.97 29.50 28.96
CA LEU A 404 -41.43 30.61 28.16
C LEU A 404 -40.16 31.19 28.79
N VAL A 405 -40.18 31.44 30.11
CA VAL A 405 -39.01 31.97 30.83
C VAL A 405 -37.85 30.98 30.76
N LEU A 406 -38.10 29.70 31.08
CA LEU A 406 -37.05 28.67 31.03
C LEU A 406 -36.48 28.52 29.62
N SER A 407 -37.34 28.35 28.62
CA SER A 407 -36.92 28.13 27.25
C SER A 407 -36.14 29.32 26.66
N SER A 408 -36.63 30.55 26.86
CA SER A 408 -35.96 31.75 26.33
C SER A 408 -34.56 31.92 26.91
N ASN A 409 -34.38 31.62 28.20
CA ASN A 409 -33.08 31.69 28.86
C ASN A 409 -32.14 30.59 28.36
N VAL A 410 -32.64 29.36 28.19
CA VAL A 410 -31.82 28.24 27.68
C VAL A 410 -31.40 28.49 26.22
N GLU A 411 -32.31 29.00 25.38
CA GLU A 411 -32.02 29.36 23.99
C GLU A 411 -30.91 30.41 23.90
N ALA A 412 -31.04 31.51 24.63
CA ALA A 412 -30.10 32.62 24.58
C ALA A 412 -28.74 32.28 25.21
N ASN A 413 -28.73 31.58 26.35
CA ASN A 413 -27.51 31.40 27.15
C ASN A 413 -26.78 30.08 26.88
N PHE A 414 -27.46 29.05 26.35
CA PHE A 414 -26.84 27.75 26.06
C PHE A 414 -26.85 27.47 24.55
N CYS A 415 -28.01 27.43 23.92
CA CYS A 415 -28.11 26.90 22.55
C CYS A 415 -27.44 27.79 21.49
N ARG A 416 -27.66 29.11 21.51
CA ARG A 416 -26.97 30.03 20.59
C ARG A 416 -25.45 29.93 20.70
N PRO A 417 -24.83 29.98 21.90
CA PRO A 417 -23.41 29.71 22.08
C PRO A 417 -22.92 28.37 21.50
N LEU A 418 -23.70 27.29 21.61
CA LEU A 418 -23.31 25.97 21.09
C LEU A 418 -23.37 25.87 19.54
N TYR A 419 -24.12 26.76 18.88
CA TYR A 419 -24.18 26.84 17.41
C TYR A 419 -23.35 28.00 16.82
N ASP A 420 -22.57 28.69 17.65
CA ASP A 420 -21.70 29.81 17.24
C ASP A 420 -20.50 29.32 16.41
N GLU A 421 -20.75 28.95 15.15
CA GLU A 421 -19.73 28.54 14.20
C GLU A 421 -19.16 29.75 13.44
N PRO A 422 -17.84 29.83 13.18
CA PRO A 422 -16.82 28.84 13.50
C PRO A 422 -16.11 29.06 14.84
N THR A 423 -16.34 30.20 15.52
CA THR A 423 -15.53 30.74 16.62
C THR A 423 -15.77 30.11 17.98
N TYR A 424 -16.94 29.52 18.21
CA TYR A 424 -17.37 28.90 19.47
C TYR A 424 -16.96 29.72 20.70
N GLU A 425 -17.08 31.05 20.63
CA GLU A 425 -16.31 31.95 21.51
C GLU A 425 -16.74 31.77 22.97
N THR A 426 -18.05 31.73 23.20
CA THR A 426 -18.64 31.63 24.54
C THR A 426 -18.40 30.24 25.15
N VAL A 427 -18.56 29.16 24.36
CA VAL A 427 -18.30 27.79 24.84
C VAL A 427 -16.82 27.61 25.15
N SER A 428 -15.93 28.15 24.31
CA SER A 428 -14.49 28.08 24.54
C SER A 428 -14.07 28.87 25.78
N LYS A 429 -14.66 30.05 26.02
CA LYS A 429 -14.41 30.82 27.26
C LYS A 429 -14.78 30.03 28.52
N ILE A 430 -15.83 29.22 28.48
CA ILE A 430 -16.27 28.38 29.60
C ILE A 430 -15.36 27.15 29.73
N MET A 431 -15.19 26.39 28.65
CA MET A 431 -14.42 25.15 28.64
C MET A 431 -12.92 25.37 28.84
N ASP A 432 -12.40 26.54 28.45
CA ASP A 432 -11.02 26.94 28.68
C ASP A 432 -10.85 27.85 29.91
N SER A 433 -11.93 28.07 30.69
CA SER A 433 -11.87 28.88 31.91
C SER A 433 -11.11 28.15 33.02
N PRO A 434 -10.13 28.82 33.68
CA PRO A 434 -9.43 28.26 34.84
C PRO A 434 -10.33 28.09 36.08
N ALA A 435 -11.56 28.63 36.05
CA ALA A 435 -12.53 28.46 37.14
C ALA A 435 -13.25 27.10 37.11
N ILE A 436 -13.29 26.43 35.95
CA ILE A 436 -14.01 25.16 35.76
C ILE A 436 -13.03 23.99 35.78
N THR A 437 -11.89 24.16 35.10
CA THR A 437 -10.75 23.26 35.21
C THR A 437 -9.71 24.01 36.01
N SER A 438 -9.21 23.46 37.12
CA SER A 438 -8.17 24.09 37.96
C SER A 438 -6.87 24.44 37.21
N GLU A 439 -6.78 24.09 35.93
CA GLU A 439 -5.72 24.32 34.96
C GLU A 439 -6.30 24.98 33.69
N ARG A 440 -5.49 25.70 32.92
CA ARG A 440 -5.92 26.41 31.69
C ARG A 440 -6.32 25.44 30.57
N GLY A 441 -7.62 25.21 30.33
CA GLY A 441 -8.12 24.48 29.15
C GLY A 441 -8.60 23.05 29.40
N PHE A 442 -9.84 22.69 29.05
CA PHE A 442 -10.39 21.33 29.22
C PHE A 442 -9.52 20.24 28.59
N PHE A 443 -9.21 20.35 27.29
CA PHE A 443 -8.39 19.34 26.62
C PHE A 443 -6.93 19.36 27.10
N SER A 444 -6.43 20.51 27.55
CA SER A 444 -5.07 20.61 28.07
C SER A 444 -4.93 19.91 29.42
N TRP A 445 -5.89 20.12 30.33
CA TRP A 445 -6.01 19.38 31.59
C TRP A 445 -6.23 17.88 31.38
N LEU A 446 -7.11 17.53 30.44
CA LEU A 446 -7.46 16.14 30.14
C LEU A 446 -6.22 15.37 29.66
N VAL A 447 -5.53 15.88 28.63
CA VAL A 447 -4.41 15.22 27.95
C VAL A 447 -3.08 15.34 28.70
N PHE A 448 -2.72 16.53 29.19
CA PHE A 448 -1.39 16.80 29.75
C PHE A 448 -1.36 16.87 31.28
N GLY A 449 -2.46 17.23 31.93
CA GLY A 449 -2.55 17.36 33.39
C GLY A 449 -1.57 18.36 34.00
N ASN A 450 -1.21 19.44 33.27
CA ASN A 450 -0.54 20.63 33.79
C ASN A 450 -0.62 21.86 32.84
N ASP A 451 -0.47 23.06 33.44
CA ASP A 451 -0.92 24.43 33.12
C ASP A 451 -0.64 25.14 31.77
N THR A 452 -0.12 24.46 30.73
CA THR A 452 0.09 25.17 29.45
C THR A 452 -1.15 25.06 28.54
N PRO A 453 -1.72 26.18 28.03
CA PRO A 453 -2.84 26.14 27.10
C PRO A 453 -2.32 25.67 25.73
N VAL A 454 -2.26 24.35 25.55
CA VAL A 454 -1.71 23.72 24.35
C VAL A 454 -2.81 23.40 23.34
N ALA A 455 -4.02 23.09 23.80
CA ALA A 455 -5.13 22.67 22.94
C ALA A 455 -6.42 23.42 23.33
N PRO A 456 -6.68 24.62 22.77
CA PRO A 456 -7.89 25.38 23.07
C PRO A 456 -9.13 24.71 22.46
N PHE A 457 -10.25 24.76 23.17
CA PHE A 457 -11.46 24.01 22.83
C PHE A 457 -11.97 24.26 21.40
N HIS A 458 -12.04 25.54 20.99
CA HIS A 458 -12.45 25.92 19.63
C HIS A 458 -11.60 25.27 18.53
N GLN A 459 -10.26 25.25 18.67
CA GLN A 459 -9.39 24.65 17.64
C GLN A 459 -9.57 23.14 17.56
N VAL A 460 -9.74 22.48 18.71
CA VAL A 460 -9.97 21.04 18.76
C VAL A 460 -11.28 20.71 18.06
N VAL A 461 -12.40 21.29 18.47
CA VAL A 461 -13.73 21.02 17.88
C VAL A 461 -13.74 21.33 16.37
N LYS A 462 -13.14 22.44 15.95
CA LYS A 462 -13.03 22.81 14.52
C LYS A 462 -12.20 21.80 13.72
N SER A 463 -11.06 21.38 14.23
CA SER A 463 -10.16 20.43 13.54
C SER A 463 -10.74 19.01 13.51
N CYS A 464 -11.40 18.58 14.58
CA CYS A 464 -12.09 17.29 14.65
C CYS A 464 -13.34 17.27 13.75
N LYS A 465 -14.02 18.41 13.55
CA LYS A 465 -15.06 18.58 12.52
C LYS A 465 -14.49 18.40 11.11
N ALA A 466 -13.28 18.90 10.86
CA ALA A 466 -12.56 18.70 9.59
C ALA A 466 -11.96 17.28 9.43
N ASN A 467 -12.14 16.40 10.43
CA ASN A 467 -11.61 15.03 10.43
C ASN A 467 -10.07 14.96 10.44
N ASN A 468 -9.40 15.94 11.05
CA ASN A 468 -7.96 15.91 11.26
C ASN A 468 -7.55 14.81 12.26
N THR A 469 -6.27 14.45 12.29
CA THR A 469 -5.73 13.46 13.23
C THR A 469 -5.79 13.93 14.68
N ALA A 470 -5.95 12.97 15.59
CA ALA A 470 -5.88 13.22 17.03
C ALA A 470 -4.48 13.73 17.43
N TYR A 471 -3.43 13.19 16.81
CA TYR A 471 -2.04 13.58 17.08
C TYR A 471 -1.78 15.08 16.81
N GLY A 472 -2.16 15.56 15.63
CA GLY A 472 -1.99 16.97 15.27
C GLY A 472 -2.94 17.89 16.02
N THR A 473 -4.20 17.48 16.19
CA THR A 473 -5.25 18.34 16.77
C THR A 473 -5.06 18.56 18.27
N LEU A 474 -4.67 17.51 19.01
CA LEU A 474 -4.46 17.56 20.46
C LEU A 474 -3.01 17.89 20.83
N ASN A 475 -2.17 18.19 19.84
CA ASN A 475 -0.76 18.51 20.04
C ASN A 475 0.01 17.42 20.81
N LEU A 476 -0.24 16.16 20.47
CA LEU A 476 0.37 15.00 21.12
C LEU A 476 1.89 14.92 20.90
N HIS A 477 2.47 15.75 20.02
CA HIS A 477 3.92 15.93 19.87
C HIS A 477 4.62 16.31 21.18
N LYS A 478 3.92 16.97 22.12
CA LYS A 478 4.47 17.28 23.45
C LYS A 478 4.53 16.08 24.39
N VAL A 479 3.76 15.02 24.11
CA VAL A 479 3.81 13.76 24.85
C VAL A 479 4.80 12.81 24.18
N PHE A 480 4.72 12.67 22.86
CA PHE A 480 5.62 11.86 22.05
C PHE A 480 6.04 12.64 20.81
N ASP A 481 7.28 13.12 20.80
CA ASP A 481 7.84 13.84 19.67
C ASP A 481 8.34 12.85 18.61
N ALA A 482 7.46 12.54 17.65
CA ALA A 482 7.74 11.63 16.54
C ALA A 482 8.87 12.14 15.63
N GLU A 483 9.01 13.45 15.50
CA GLU A 483 10.01 14.09 14.65
C GLU A 483 11.39 13.95 15.28
N SER A 484 11.50 14.18 16.59
CA SER A 484 12.74 13.96 17.33
C SER A 484 13.09 12.48 17.49
N SER A 485 12.10 11.59 17.69
CA SER A 485 12.36 10.16 17.89
C SER A 485 12.78 9.44 16.61
N SER A 486 12.33 9.93 15.44
CA SER A 486 12.62 9.32 14.14
C SER A 486 13.86 9.91 13.45
N ASP A 487 14.43 10.99 13.99
CA ASP A 487 15.61 11.64 13.44
C ASP A 487 16.91 10.96 13.89
N TYR A 488 17.56 10.25 12.97
CA TYR A 488 18.79 9.51 13.24
C TYR A 488 19.97 10.38 13.67
N SER A 489 19.94 11.69 13.39
CA SER A 489 20.97 12.62 13.85
C SER A 489 20.99 12.78 15.37
N LYS A 490 19.86 12.49 16.04
CA LYS A 490 19.70 12.59 17.49
C LYS A 490 19.96 11.26 18.21
N TRP A 491 20.14 10.16 17.48
CA TRP A 491 20.31 8.84 18.09
C TRP A 491 21.72 8.69 18.65
N PRO A 492 21.87 8.22 19.90
CA PRO A 492 23.19 8.06 20.51
C PRO A 492 24.13 7.19 19.67
N GLY A 493 25.27 7.76 19.26
CA GLY A 493 26.33 7.05 18.55
C GLY A 493 26.06 6.76 17.07
N MET A 494 24.88 7.05 16.53
CA MET A 494 24.53 6.73 15.14
C MET A 494 25.33 7.55 14.12
N THR A 495 25.36 8.87 14.28
CA THR A 495 26.12 9.78 13.39
C THR A 495 27.61 9.45 13.40
N ALA A 496 28.17 9.23 14.59
CA ALA A 496 29.56 8.83 14.76
C ALA A 496 29.88 7.48 14.08
N ALA A 497 28.98 6.50 14.14
CA ALA A 497 29.15 5.21 13.47
C ALA A 497 29.08 5.33 11.94
N LEU A 498 28.14 6.14 11.42
CA LEU A 498 28.02 6.41 9.99
C LEU A 498 29.23 7.19 9.45
N ASP A 499 29.73 8.18 10.19
CA ASP A 499 30.93 8.93 9.83
C ASP A 499 32.20 8.07 9.91
N GLY A 500 32.27 7.16 10.90
CA GLY A 500 33.33 6.15 10.99
C GLY A 500 33.36 5.24 9.76
N LEU A 501 32.19 4.77 9.32
CA LEU A 501 32.07 3.98 8.10
C LEU A 501 32.39 4.81 6.84
N ARG A 502 32.02 6.09 6.80
CA ARG A 502 32.28 6.99 5.66
C ARG A 502 33.75 7.35 5.49
N THR A 503 34.50 7.41 6.58
CA THR A 503 35.91 7.84 6.61
C THR A 503 36.89 6.67 6.70
N ILE A 504 36.39 5.44 6.72
CA ILE A 504 37.20 4.24 6.81
C ILE A 504 38.19 4.18 5.64
N ARG A 505 39.45 3.89 5.98
CA ARG A 505 40.49 3.62 4.98
C ARG A 505 40.63 2.11 4.89
N ILE A 506 40.30 1.57 3.72
CA ILE A 506 40.43 0.14 3.44
C ILE A 506 41.78 -0.06 2.77
N SER A 507 42.72 -0.67 3.48
CA SER A 507 44.01 -1.03 2.92
C SER A 507 43.88 -2.40 2.29
N VAL A 508 43.91 -2.46 0.97
CA VAL A 508 44.08 -3.73 0.28
C VAL A 508 45.57 -3.87 0.02
N ASP A 509 46.15 -4.96 0.52
CA ASP A 509 47.53 -5.32 0.16
C ASP A 509 47.50 -5.77 -1.30
N PHE A 510 47.69 -4.81 -2.18
CA PHE A 510 47.98 -5.06 -3.56
C PHE A 510 49.48 -5.17 -3.65
N ASP A 511 49.95 -6.32 -4.10
CA ASP A 511 51.31 -6.42 -4.59
C ASP A 511 51.36 -5.69 -5.94
N TRP A 512 51.54 -4.37 -5.88
CA TRP A 512 51.60 -3.48 -7.06
C TRP A 512 52.82 -3.80 -7.94
N ASP A 513 53.80 -4.53 -7.41
CA ASP A 513 54.93 -5.08 -8.16
C ASP A 513 54.58 -6.38 -8.91
N ILE A 514 53.44 -7.01 -8.59
CA ILE A 514 52.80 -7.97 -9.49
C ILE A 514 51.99 -7.19 -10.54
N ARG A 515 52.73 -6.51 -11.44
CA ARG A 515 52.49 -6.72 -12.88
C ARG A 515 52.20 -8.22 -13.02
N PRO A 516 51.28 -8.79 -13.81
CA PRO A 516 51.40 -10.21 -14.11
C PRO A 516 52.69 -10.33 -14.95
N PRO A 517 53.91 -10.53 -14.38
CA PRO A 517 55.12 -10.44 -15.17
C PRO A 517 55.22 -11.75 -15.96
N SER A 518 54.52 -12.79 -15.51
CA SER A 518 54.40 -14.08 -16.15
C SER A 518 53.23 -14.14 -17.11
N ALA A 519 52.03 -13.59 -16.87
CA ALA A 519 50.92 -13.87 -17.79
C ALA A 519 51.14 -13.27 -19.18
N ALA A 520 51.57 -12.02 -19.27
CA ALA A 520 51.83 -11.40 -20.56
C ALA A 520 53.09 -11.99 -21.23
N GLU A 521 54.16 -12.25 -20.48
CA GLU A 521 55.39 -12.81 -21.04
C GLU A 521 55.27 -14.30 -21.37
N VAL A 522 54.47 -15.08 -20.62
CA VAL A 522 54.18 -16.51 -20.86
C VAL A 522 53.19 -16.67 -22.01
N LEU A 523 52.19 -15.79 -22.15
CA LEU A 523 51.18 -15.90 -23.20
C LEU A 523 51.62 -15.28 -24.55
N LYS A 524 52.56 -14.34 -24.55
CA LYS A 524 53.11 -13.71 -25.77
C LYS A 524 53.71 -14.71 -26.76
N PRO A 525 54.67 -15.58 -26.38
CA PRO A 525 55.24 -16.55 -27.32
C PRO A 525 54.19 -17.52 -27.86
N ILE A 526 53.08 -17.72 -27.12
CA ILE A 526 51.97 -18.58 -27.54
C ILE A 526 51.12 -17.91 -28.61
N ALA A 527 50.71 -16.67 -28.39
CA ALA A 527 49.98 -15.89 -29.39
C ALA A 527 50.80 -15.77 -30.69
N GLU A 528 52.12 -15.61 -30.56
CA GLU A 528 53.05 -15.55 -31.68
C GLU A 528 53.25 -16.92 -32.37
N SER A 529 53.33 -18.03 -31.62
CA SER A 529 53.49 -19.38 -32.19
C SER A 529 52.21 -19.87 -32.86
N GLN A 530 51.06 -19.61 -32.25
CA GLN A 530 49.75 -19.88 -32.84
C GLN A 530 49.58 -19.12 -34.17
N ALA A 531 49.98 -17.85 -34.23
CA ALA A 531 49.90 -17.07 -35.46
C ALA A 531 50.79 -17.64 -36.59
N LYS A 532 51.82 -18.44 -36.26
CA LYS A 532 52.75 -19.06 -37.22
C LYS A 532 52.37 -20.49 -37.62
N LEU A 533 51.52 -21.18 -36.84
CA LEU A 533 51.09 -22.56 -37.08
C LEU A 533 50.00 -22.62 -38.15
N ASP A 534 50.41 -22.90 -39.39
CA ASP A 534 49.51 -23.10 -40.53
C ASP A 534 49.23 -24.60 -40.73
N PHE A 535 48.18 -25.10 -40.07
CA PHE A 535 47.76 -26.51 -40.11
C PHE A 535 47.45 -26.97 -41.54
N GLU A 536 46.85 -26.10 -42.35
CA GLU A 536 46.50 -26.40 -43.75
C GLU A 536 47.74 -26.62 -44.60
N LYS A 537 48.72 -25.73 -44.47
CA LYS A 537 50.01 -25.86 -45.17
C LYS A 537 50.70 -27.16 -44.82
N PHE A 538 50.82 -27.52 -43.54
CA PHE A 538 51.50 -28.76 -43.15
C PHE A 538 50.73 -30.01 -43.58
N ARG A 539 49.39 -30.00 -43.51
CA ARG A 539 48.55 -31.09 -44.01
C ARG A 539 48.74 -31.32 -45.51
N SER A 540 48.79 -30.25 -46.29
CA SER A 540 49.04 -30.33 -47.74
C SER A 540 50.43 -30.89 -48.07
N LEU A 541 51.47 -30.49 -47.32
CA LEU A 541 52.84 -30.97 -47.50
C LEU A 541 52.99 -32.46 -47.14
N ILE A 542 52.36 -32.90 -46.05
CA ILE A 542 52.39 -34.32 -45.66
C ILE A 542 51.65 -35.17 -46.70
N LEU A 543 50.49 -34.74 -47.20
CA LEU A 543 49.72 -35.46 -48.21
C LEU A 543 50.41 -35.48 -49.58
N ALA A 544 51.09 -34.40 -49.96
CA ALA A 544 51.82 -34.32 -51.23
C ALA A 544 53.02 -35.28 -51.30
N SER A 545 53.58 -35.68 -50.15
CA SER A 545 54.72 -36.59 -50.08
C SER A 545 54.32 -38.05 -50.39
N SER A 546 54.14 -38.39 -51.65
CA SER A 546 53.71 -39.73 -52.07
C SER A 546 54.86 -40.75 -52.22
N LEU A 547 56.10 -40.43 -51.82
CA LEU A 547 57.27 -41.34 -51.88
C LEU A 547 57.44 -42.08 -53.23
N GLU A 548 57.03 -41.43 -54.32
CA GLU A 548 56.93 -42.04 -55.65
C GLU A 548 56.20 -43.40 -55.71
N HIS A 549 55.27 -43.70 -54.80
CA HIS A 549 54.58 -45.01 -54.70
C HIS A 549 54.16 -45.57 -56.06
N GLY A 550 53.48 -44.78 -56.88
CA GLY A 550 53.03 -45.22 -58.21
C GLY A 550 54.16 -45.57 -59.19
N ARG A 551 55.33 -44.91 -59.11
CA ARG A 551 56.50 -45.25 -59.93
C ARG A 551 57.21 -46.49 -59.39
N VAL A 552 57.29 -46.65 -58.07
CA VAL A 552 57.91 -47.83 -57.43
C VAL A 552 57.09 -49.09 -57.71
N THR A 553 55.76 -49.04 -57.61
CA THR A 553 54.90 -50.18 -57.93
C THR A 553 54.93 -50.52 -59.42
N LEU A 554 54.93 -49.50 -60.29
CA LEU A 554 55.07 -49.71 -61.74
C LEU A 554 56.43 -50.33 -62.09
N LEU A 555 57.50 -49.89 -61.45
CA LEU A 555 58.83 -50.49 -61.60
C LEU A 555 58.85 -51.95 -61.11
N GLN A 556 58.18 -52.25 -59.99
CA GLN A 556 58.03 -53.60 -59.47
C GLN A 556 57.31 -54.51 -60.48
N ASP A 557 56.18 -54.05 -61.04
CA ASP A 557 55.40 -54.81 -62.02
C ASP A 557 56.22 -55.06 -63.29
N GLN A 558 56.94 -54.05 -63.78
CA GLN A 558 57.83 -54.19 -64.94
C GLN A 558 58.97 -55.19 -64.68
N LEU A 559 59.61 -55.14 -63.51
CA LEU A 559 60.67 -56.08 -63.14
C LEU A 559 60.13 -57.51 -62.94
N ASN A 560 58.92 -57.66 -62.38
CA ASN A 560 58.26 -58.94 -62.21
C ASN A 560 57.95 -59.61 -63.56
N VAL A 561 57.39 -58.86 -64.50
CA VAL A 561 57.11 -59.35 -65.87
C VAL A 561 58.42 -59.75 -66.56
N LEU A 562 59.47 -58.93 -66.47
CA LEU A 562 60.77 -59.25 -67.06
C LEU A 562 61.38 -60.49 -66.40
N SER A 563 61.22 -60.67 -65.08
CA SER A 563 61.75 -61.81 -64.35
C SER A 563 61.09 -63.12 -64.77
N ALA A 564 59.79 -63.08 -65.07
CA ALA A 564 59.02 -64.22 -65.56
C ALA A 564 59.44 -64.59 -66.99
N GLN A 565 59.63 -63.61 -67.88
CA GLN A 565 60.05 -63.85 -69.27
C GLN A 565 61.50 -64.38 -69.39
N THR A 566 62.41 -63.87 -68.55
CA THR A 566 63.83 -64.29 -68.53
C THR A 566 64.02 -65.75 -68.06
N SER A 567 63.00 -66.39 -67.48
CA SER A 567 63.06 -67.82 -67.13
C SER A 567 63.26 -68.75 -68.34
N SER A 568 62.95 -68.26 -69.56
CA SER A 568 63.08 -68.97 -70.83
C SER A 568 64.42 -68.73 -71.57
N ILE A 569 65.28 -67.83 -71.08
CA ILE A 569 66.51 -67.36 -71.77
C ILE A 569 67.76 -67.65 -70.91
N SER A 570 68.87 -68.08 -71.54
CA SER A 570 70.10 -68.57 -70.89
C SER A 570 71.02 -67.46 -70.32
N GLY A 571 70.51 -66.61 -69.43
CA GLY A 571 71.25 -65.52 -68.76
C GLY A 571 71.25 -65.61 -67.22
N ALA A 572 72.14 -66.42 -66.63
CA ALA A 572 72.16 -66.63 -65.17
C ALA A 572 72.48 -65.36 -64.34
N ALA A 573 73.38 -64.50 -64.86
CA ALA A 573 73.76 -63.24 -64.21
C ALA A 573 72.60 -62.23 -64.16
N LEU A 574 71.86 -62.05 -65.27
CA LEU A 574 70.68 -61.19 -65.34
C LEU A 574 69.56 -61.69 -64.42
N LYS A 575 69.27 -62.99 -64.46
CA LYS A 575 68.22 -63.61 -63.64
C LYS A 575 68.44 -63.41 -62.14
N SER A 576 69.68 -63.55 -61.66
CA SER A 576 70.02 -63.34 -60.26
C SER A 576 69.97 -61.85 -59.85
N ALA A 577 70.39 -60.94 -60.72
CA ALA A 577 70.30 -59.49 -60.48
C ALA A 577 68.84 -59.02 -60.43
N LEU A 578 68.00 -59.50 -61.36
CA LEU A 578 66.59 -59.14 -61.45
C LEU A 578 65.77 -59.69 -60.27
N LYS A 579 66.02 -60.93 -59.86
CA LYS A 579 65.40 -61.51 -58.66
C LYS A 579 65.76 -60.70 -57.41
N ARG A 580 67.03 -60.27 -57.28
CA ARG A 580 67.48 -59.42 -56.17
C ARG A 580 66.79 -58.05 -56.17
N LEU A 581 66.67 -57.42 -57.33
CA LEU A 581 65.96 -56.14 -57.49
C LEU A 581 64.48 -56.24 -57.15
N VAL A 582 63.80 -57.28 -57.62
CA VAL A 582 62.40 -57.56 -57.26
C VAL A 582 62.26 -57.71 -55.75
N THR A 583 63.12 -58.51 -55.10
CA THR A 583 63.10 -58.66 -53.64
C THR A 583 63.37 -57.34 -52.92
N ASN A 584 64.38 -56.57 -53.34
CA ASN A 584 64.71 -55.27 -52.75
C ASN A 584 63.55 -54.26 -52.86
N ILE A 585 62.81 -54.26 -53.97
CA ILE A 585 61.66 -53.38 -54.18
C ILE A 585 60.43 -53.86 -53.40
N THR A 586 60.19 -55.17 -53.35
CA THR A 586 59.12 -55.74 -52.52
C THR A 586 59.36 -55.40 -51.05
N GLU A 587 60.60 -55.56 -50.56
CA GLU A 587 60.97 -55.15 -49.20
C GLU A 587 60.86 -53.63 -48.97
N LEU A 588 61.19 -52.81 -49.98
CA LEU A 588 61.01 -51.35 -49.90
C LEU A 588 59.53 -50.98 -49.75
N LEU A 589 58.64 -51.61 -50.51
CA LEU A 589 57.20 -51.37 -50.45
C LEU A 589 56.61 -51.85 -49.12
N GLU A 590 56.87 -53.10 -48.74
CA GLU A 590 56.26 -53.72 -47.57
C GLU A 590 56.84 -53.22 -46.25
N ASN A 591 58.16 -53.07 -46.15
CA ASN A 591 58.84 -52.82 -44.87
C ASN A 591 59.25 -51.37 -44.65
N VAL A 592 59.12 -50.49 -45.66
CA VAL A 592 59.51 -49.07 -45.52
C VAL A 592 58.38 -48.14 -45.93
N MET A 593 57.88 -48.25 -47.17
CA MET A 593 56.90 -47.30 -47.71
C MET A 593 55.51 -47.45 -47.04
N ASN A 594 55.03 -48.69 -46.85
CA ASN A 594 53.77 -48.96 -46.17
C ASN A 594 53.76 -48.47 -44.70
N PRO A 595 54.77 -48.78 -43.86
CA PRO A 595 54.87 -48.22 -42.51
C PRO A 595 54.90 -46.70 -42.47
N ILE A 596 55.64 -46.04 -43.38
CA ILE A 596 55.67 -44.57 -43.46
C ILE A 596 54.27 -44.02 -43.77
N SER A 597 53.55 -44.63 -44.72
CA SER A 597 52.18 -44.23 -45.07
C SER A 597 51.22 -44.32 -43.88
N GLN A 598 51.30 -45.39 -43.09
CA GLN A 598 50.52 -45.54 -41.86
C GLN A 598 50.87 -44.46 -40.83
N LYS A 599 52.16 -44.22 -40.58
CA LYS A 599 52.61 -43.18 -39.64
C LYS A 599 52.19 -41.77 -40.10
N LYS A 600 52.19 -41.48 -41.40
CA LYS A 600 51.70 -40.21 -41.96
C LYS A 600 50.22 -39.99 -41.68
N ASN A 601 49.38 -41.03 -41.80
CA ASN A 601 47.97 -40.94 -41.44
C ASN A 601 47.78 -40.67 -39.95
N THR A 602 48.58 -41.32 -39.09
CA THR A 602 48.56 -41.07 -37.65
C THR A 602 49.04 -39.66 -37.29
N LEU A 603 50.06 -39.13 -37.99
CA LEU A 603 50.50 -37.74 -37.85
C LEU A 603 49.38 -36.76 -38.26
N LEU A 604 48.70 -37.01 -39.39
CA LEU A 604 47.57 -36.20 -39.84
C LEU A 604 46.43 -36.17 -38.82
N TYR A 605 46.13 -37.32 -38.22
CA TYR A 605 45.11 -37.44 -37.17
C TYR A 605 45.44 -36.58 -35.95
N HIS A 606 46.66 -36.67 -35.42
CA HIS A 606 47.06 -35.86 -34.26
C HIS A 606 47.14 -34.37 -34.60
N LEU A 607 47.57 -34.02 -35.81
CA LEU A 607 47.61 -32.64 -36.30
C LEU A 607 46.18 -32.03 -36.35
N THR A 608 45.22 -32.80 -36.86
CA THR A 608 43.79 -32.38 -36.94
C THR A 608 43.17 -32.23 -35.55
N LEU A 609 43.46 -33.16 -34.63
CA LEU A 609 42.97 -33.07 -33.25
C LEU A 609 43.52 -31.83 -32.53
N MET A 610 44.80 -31.50 -32.76
CA MET A 610 45.40 -30.30 -32.18
C MET A 610 44.75 -29.03 -32.73
N GLU A 611 44.47 -28.97 -34.03
CA GLU A 611 43.80 -27.82 -34.68
C GLU A 611 42.42 -27.53 -34.05
N ILE A 612 41.60 -28.57 -33.85
CA ILE A 612 40.26 -28.45 -33.25
C ILE A 612 40.33 -27.86 -31.83
N GLU A 613 41.26 -28.32 -31.02
CA GLU A 613 41.41 -27.86 -29.62
C GLU A 613 42.07 -26.47 -29.53
N MET A 614 42.80 -26.03 -30.56
CA MET A 614 43.54 -24.77 -30.55
C MET A 614 42.68 -23.55 -30.91
N HIS A 615 41.54 -23.74 -31.58
CA HIS A 615 40.60 -22.67 -31.93
C HIS A 615 39.98 -21.94 -30.71
N PRO A 616 39.33 -22.62 -29.73
CA PRO A 616 38.72 -21.95 -28.56
C PRO A 616 39.75 -21.27 -27.64
N LEU A 617 41.00 -21.75 -27.66
CA LEU A 617 42.10 -21.16 -26.92
C LEU A 617 42.46 -19.77 -27.48
N SER A 618 42.45 -19.58 -28.81
CA SER A 618 42.77 -18.29 -29.45
C SER A 618 41.84 -17.17 -29.00
N ASP A 619 40.53 -17.45 -29.02
CA ASP A 619 39.51 -16.49 -28.59
C ASP A 619 39.67 -16.10 -27.13
N SER A 620 40.02 -17.09 -26.29
CA SER A 620 40.21 -16.88 -24.85
C SER A 620 41.48 -16.07 -24.57
N LEU A 621 42.57 -16.34 -25.29
CA LEU A 621 43.84 -15.61 -25.19
C LEU A 621 43.70 -14.15 -25.63
N ASN A 622 43.08 -13.88 -26.78
CA ASN A 622 42.90 -12.53 -27.29
C ASN A 622 42.05 -11.66 -26.35
N ARG A 623 40.98 -12.22 -25.77
CA ARG A 623 40.13 -11.51 -24.79
C ARG A 623 40.86 -11.22 -23.50
N THR A 624 41.68 -12.14 -23.00
CA THR A 624 42.46 -11.92 -21.78
C THR A 624 43.62 -10.95 -22.02
N TRP A 625 44.26 -10.99 -23.19
CA TRP A 625 45.36 -10.11 -23.58
C TRP A 625 44.95 -8.64 -23.70
N ALA A 626 43.85 -8.35 -24.42
CA ALA A 626 43.36 -7.00 -24.65
C ALA A 626 43.05 -6.25 -23.34
N ASN A 627 42.64 -6.97 -22.30
CA ASN A 627 42.24 -6.41 -21.01
C ASN A 627 43.42 -6.29 -20.00
N ALA A 628 44.50 -7.04 -20.19
CA ALA A 628 45.68 -6.98 -19.32
C ALA A 628 46.50 -5.69 -19.53
N TYR A 629 46.37 -5.04 -20.69
CA TYR A 629 47.16 -3.87 -21.07
C TYR A 629 46.47 -2.52 -20.76
N THR A 630 45.18 -2.52 -20.46
CA THR A 630 44.38 -1.27 -20.31
C THR A 630 44.33 -0.71 -18.88
N GLY A 631 44.74 -1.46 -17.85
CA GLY A 631 44.56 -1.04 -16.46
C GLY A 631 45.86 -0.64 -15.75
N ARG A 632 46.36 0.58 -15.97
CA ARG A 632 47.22 1.25 -14.97
C ARG A 632 46.28 1.98 -14.01
N ILE A 633 46.04 1.41 -12.84
CA ILE A 633 45.39 2.13 -11.73
C ILE A 633 46.51 2.50 -10.77
N GLU A 634 46.75 3.80 -10.60
CA GLU A 634 47.68 4.30 -9.60
C GLU A 634 47.02 4.27 -8.21
N ASN A 635 47.81 4.22 -7.13
CA ASN A 635 47.28 4.21 -5.75
C ASN A 635 46.34 5.38 -5.45
N SER A 636 46.57 6.54 -6.07
CA SER A 636 45.70 7.72 -5.94
C SER A 636 44.30 7.50 -6.50
N ASP A 637 44.20 6.75 -7.60
CA ASP A 637 42.93 6.46 -8.26
C ASP A 637 42.12 5.44 -7.45
N PHE A 638 42.80 4.45 -6.85
CA PHE A 638 42.16 3.48 -5.94
C PHE A 638 41.55 4.18 -4.72
N ASP A 639 42.28 5.06 -4.05
CA ASP A 639 41.79 5.81 -2.89
C ASP A 639 40.57 6.69 -3.25
N GLN A 640 40.55 7.27 -4.44
CA GLN A 640 39.43 8.07 -4.92
C GLN A 640 38.19 7.20 -5.21
N ILE A 641 38.36 6.08 -5.92
CA ILE A 641 37.30 5.10 -6.20
C ILE A 641 36.72 4.56 -4.89
N LEU A 642 37.59 4.18 -3.96
CA LEU A 642 37.20 3.69 -2.64
C LEU A 642 36.36 4.72 -1.89
N ARG A 643 36.86 5.95 -1.74
CA ARG A 643 36.12 7.03 -1.05
C ARG A 643 34.77 7.30 -1.69
N LYS A 644 34.70 7.35 -3.02
CA LYS A 644 33.46 7.57 -3.77
C LYS A 644 32.44 6.47 -3.47
N ASN A 645 32.83 5.20 -3.58
CA ASN A 645 31.94 4.07 -3.36
C ASN A 645 31.52 3.92 -1.89
N VAL A 646 32.44 4.16 -0.94
CA VAL A 646 32.12 4.19 0.50
C VAL A 646 31.11 5.29 0.81
N VAL A 647 31.27 6.50 0.26
CA VAL A 647 30.30 7.59 0.44
C VAL A 647 28.95 7.23 -0.16
N GLN A 648 28.90 6.65 -1.37
CA GLN A 648 27.65 6.22 -1.99
C GLN A 648 26.94 5.12 -1.18
N TYR A 649 27.70 4.16 -0.66
CA TYR A 649 27.17 3.08 0.19
C TYR A 649 26.58 3.63 1.49
N THR A 650 27.31 4.50 2.20
CA THR A 650 26.81 5.15 3.42
C THR A 650 25.59 6.03 3.14
N ASN A 651 25.57 6.76 2.02
CA ASN A 651 24.38 7.52 1.59
C ASN A 651 23.16 6.62 1.34
N GLY A 652 23.37 5.39 0.87
CA GLY A 652 22.32 4.39 0.74
C GLY A 652 21.71 3.97 2.09
N ILE A 653 22.53 3.89 3.14
CA ILE A 653 22.08 3.62 4.51
C ILE A 653 21.33 4.84 5.07
N THR A 654 21.90 6.04 4.96
CA THR A 654 21.22 7.26 5.45
C THR A 654 19.89 7.49 4.75
N SER A 655 19.79 7.18 3.45
CA SER A 655 18.52 7.26 2.72
C SER A 655 17.43 6.34 3.28
N LEU A 656 17.77 5.17 3.81
CA LEU A 656 16.80 4.31 4.49
C LEU A 656 16.33 4.93 5.81
N LEU A 657 17.25 5.54 6.57
CA LEU A 657 16.92 6.24 7.81
C LEU A 657 16.08 7.51 7.56
N ASP A 658 16.36 8.24 6.47
CA ASP A 658 15.57 9.40 6.04
C ASP A 658 14.16 9.01 5.61
N LYS A 659 14.03 7.87 4.91
CA LYS A 659 12.73 7.28 4.56
C LYS A 659 11.95 6.90 5.81
N TYR A 660 12.60 6.30 6.80
CA TYR A 660 11.99 6.03 8.11
C TYR A 660 11.49 7.31 8.79
N LYS A 661 12.34 8.34 8.90
CA LYS A 661 11.98 9.65 9.47
C LYS A 661 10.76 10.27 8.78
N SER A 662 10.79 10.31 7.45
CA SER A 662 9.73 10.89 6.64
C SER A 662 8.43 10.10 6.79
N HIS A 663 8.51 8.78 6.70
CA HIS A 663 7.35 7.89 6.84
C HIS A 663 6.70 8.01 8.21
N VAL A 664 7.47 7.96 9.30
CA VAL A 664 6.93 8.10 10.67
C VAL A 664 6.30 9.48 10.87
N THR A 665 6.98 10.55 10.45
CA THR A 665 6.51 11.93 10.64
C THR A 665 5.24 12.21 9.85
N GLU A 666 5.17 11.78 8.60
CA GLU A 666 4.02 12.01 7.73
C GLU A 666 2.82 11.16 8.16
N THR A 667 3.02 9.85 8.31
CA THR A 667 1.95 8.89 8.65
C THR A 667 1.34 9.20 10.02
N ILE A 668 2.14 9.61 11.01
CA ILE A 668 1.58 10.02 12.30
C ILE A 668 0.76 11.33 12.17
N LYS A 669 1.21 12.28 11.35
CA LYS A 669 0.48 13.55 11.16
C LYS A 669 -0.83 13.35 10.39
N THR A 670 -0.90 12.43 9.45
CA THR A 670 -2.05 12.25 8.53
C THR A 670 -2.95 11.06 8.86
N GLU A 671 -2.40 9.99 9.44
CA GLU A 671 -3.11 8.71 9.64
C GLU A 671 -3.24 8.28 11.11
N ALA A 672 -2.55 8.91 12.08
CA ALA A 672 -2.70 8.57 13.49
C ALA A 672 -4.06 9.02 14.05
N ALA A 673 -5.04 8.13 13.90
CA ALA A 673 -6.42 8.14 14.36
C ALA A 673 -7.21 9.42 14.08
N SER A 674 -8.42 9.25 13.58
CA SER A 674 -9.33 10.38 13.37
C SER A 674 -9.75 11.01 14.70
N CYS A 675 -9.73 12.35 14.79
CA CYS A 675 -10.32 13.08 15.90
C CYS A 675 -11.87 13.19 15.81
N ARG A 676 -12.50 12.62 14.79
CA ARG A 676 -13.95 12.71 14.56
C ARG A 676 -14.83 12.34 15.78
N PRO A 677 -14.47 11.36 16.63
CA PRO A 677 -15.24 11.04 17.83
C PRO A 677 -15.52 12.27 18.71
N VAL A 678 -14.55 13.17 18.91
CA VAL A 678 -14.73 14.40 19.69
C VAL A 678 -15.83 15.29 19.10
N TRP A 679 -15.83 15.46 17.77
CA TRP A 679 -16.86 16.23 17.09
C TRP A 679 -18.23 15.54 17.16
N ASN A 680 -18.28 14.21 17.07
CA ASN A 680 -19.53 13.46 17.15
C ASN A 680 -20.16 13.61 18.54
N VAL A 681 -19.39 13.51 19.62
CA VAL A 681 -19.88 13.73 20.99
C VAL A 681 -20.42 15.15 21.15
N TYR A 682 -19.65 16.15 20.71
CA TYR A 682 -20.07 17.56 20.78
C TYR A 682 -21.36 17.82 19.99
N ARG A 683 -21.42 17.37 18.74
CA ARG A 683 -22.56 17.56 17.85
C ARG A 683 -23.81 16.88 18.40
N THR A 684 -23.69 15.61 18.81
CA THR A 684 -24.82 14.84 19.33
C THR A 684 -25.33 15.44 20.64
N GLY A 685 -24.43 15.83 21.55
CA GLY A 685 -24.81 16.50 22.80
C GLY A 685 -25.53 17.82 22.56
N ARG A 686 -25.01 18.66 21.66
CA ARG A 686 -25.67 19.90 21.26
C ARG A 686 -27.06 19.65 20.66
N ASP A 687 -27.17 18.73 19.70
CA ASP A 687 -28.44 18.47 19.02
C ASP A 687 -29.46 17.85 19.99
N LEU A 688 -29.02 17.03 20.95
CA LEU A 688 -29.88 16.48 22.02
C LEU A 688 -30.45 17.58 22.91
N VAL A 689 -29.60 18.48 23.41
CA VAL A 689 -30.02 19.57 24.31
C VAL A 689 -30.88 20.59 23.57
N CYS A 690 -30.46 21.03 22.38
CA CYS A 690 -31.09 22.17 21.72
C CYS A 690 -32.24 21.79 20.77
N ARG A 691 -32.15 20.66 20.07
CA ARG A 691 -33.21 20.29 19.11
C ARG A 691 -34.22 19.30 19.65
N GLN A 692 -33.83 18.45 20.60
CA GLN A 692 -34.77 17.46 21.15
C GLN A 692 -35.41 17.96 22.45
N THR A 693 -34.62 18.50 23.37
CA THR A 693 -35.13 18.98 24.66
C THR A 693 -35.74 20.38 24.56
N LEU A 694 -35.00 21.37 24.06
CA LEU A 694 -35.45 22.77 24.05
C LEU A 694 -36.61 23.01 23.07
N ASP A 695 -36.56 22.45 21.85
CA ASP A 695 -37.68 22.58 20.91
C ASP A 695 -38.97 21.92 21.42
N ALA A 696 -38.86 20.78 22.12
CA ALA A 696 -40.01 20.15 22.78
C ALA A 696 -40.56 21.03 23.92
N LEU A 697 -39.69 21.65 24.71
CA LEU A 697 -40.10 22.62 25.73
C LEU A 697 -40.77 23.86 25.11
N ASN A 698 -40.28 24.32 23.95
CA ASN A 698 -40.90 25.39 23.17
C ASN A 698 -42.30 25.02 22.71
N GLY A 699 -42.46 23.82 22.13
CA GLY A 699 -43.78 23.29 21.79
C GLY A 699 -44.71 23.23 23.00
N PHE A 700 -44.23 22.73 24.13
CA PHE A 700 -45.01 22.58 25.35
C PHE A 700 -45.61 23.92 25.83
N TRP A 701 -44.82 24.98 25.97
CA TRP A 701 -45.33 26.24 26.51
C TRP A 701 -46.26 26.96 25.53
N VAL A 702 -46.00 26.88 24.22
CA VAL A 702 -46.88 27.44 23.17
C VAL A 702 -48.23 26.74 23.19
N ILE A 703 -48.25 25.41 23.32
CA ILE A 703 -49.48 24.64 23.39
C ILE A 703 -50.24 24.96 24.70
N CYS A 704 -49.54 25.04 25.84
CA CYS A 704 -50.16 25.48 27.10
C CYS A 704 -50.81 26.86 26.96
N PHE A 705 -50.12 27.82 26.33
CA PHE A 705 -50.62 29.15 26.06
C PHE A 705 -51.86 29.11 25.15
N ALA A 706 -51.82 28.35 24.05
CA ALA A 706 -52.94 28.23 23.11
C ALA A 706 -54.19 27.63 23.78
N ILE A 707 -54.02 26.60 24.62
CA ILE A 707 -55.11 26.00 25.39
C ILE A 707 -55.64 27.00 26.43
N ALA A 708 -54.77 27.71 27.15
CA ALA A 708 -55.17 28.70 28.16
C ALA A 708 -55.98 29.86 27.55
N VAL A 709 -55.55 30.40 26.41
CA VAL A 709 -56.28 31.43 25.66
C VAL A 709 -57.64 30.90 25.20
N SER A 710 -57.68 29.67 24.68
CA SER A 710 -58.93 29.03 24.24
C SER A 710 -59.92 28.89 25.40
N ILE A 711 -59.48 28.36 26.55
CA ILE A 711 -60.35 28.25 27.74
C ILE A 711 -60.80 29.63 28.22
N THR A 712 -59.91 30.63 28.22
CA THR A 712 -60.28 32.01 28.59
C THR A 712 -61.41 32.56 27.72
N ALA A 713 -61.33 32.33 26.40
CA ALA A 713 -62.38 32.70 25.45
C ALA A 713 -63.67 31.88 25.62
N ALA A 714 -63.59 30.64 26.09
CA ALA A 714 -64.73 29.75 26.30
C ALA A 714 -65.58 30.10 27.53
N ILE A 715 -64.98 30.69 28.58
CA ILE A 715 -65.71 30.91 29.84
C ILE A 715 -66.92 31.86 29.69
N PRO A 716 -66.84 32.99 28.96
CA PRO A 716 -68.02 33.81 28.66
C PRO A 716 -69.10 33.03 27.90
N VAL A 717 -68.70 32.15 26.97
CA VAL A 717 -69.59 31.33 26.15
C VAL A 717 -70.40 30.38 27.04
N VAL A 718 -69.74 29.66 27.96
CA VAL A 718 -70.40 28.74 28.90
C VAL A 718 -71.21 29.49 29.97
N LYS A 719 -70.75 30.66 30.42
CA LYS A 719 -71.52 31.52 31.33
C LYS A 719 -72.82 32.00 30.67
N ASN A 720 -72.80 32.36 29.39
CA ASN A 720 -73.99 32.75 28.65
C ASN A 720 -74.96 31.58 28.48
N LEU A 721 -74.48 30.34 28.24
CA LEU A 721 -75.33 29.13 28.26
C LEU A 721 -76.08 28.98 29.58
N LYS A 722 -75.38 29.16 30.72
CA LYS A 722 -75.99 29.06 32.04
C LYS A 722 -77.13 30.06 32.23
N ILE A 723 -76.98 31.30 31.73
CA ILE A 723 -78.01 32.35 31.83
C ILE A 723 -79.25 32.00 30.98
N PHE A 724 -79.06 31.41 29.80
CA PHE A 724 -80.16 30.94 28.97
C PHE A 724 -80.96 29.77 29.59
N HIS A 725 -80.34 28.96 30.47
CA HIS A 725 -81.03 27.91 31.24
C HIS A 725 -81.60 28.40 32.58
N GLY A 726 -81.19 29.59 33.06
CA GLY A 726 -81.64 30.19 34.31
C GLY A 726 -82.86 31.12 34.17
N SER A 727 -83.23 31.48 32.94
CA SER A 727 -84.44 32.26 32.66
C SER A 727 -85.61 31.29 32.42
N PRO A 728 -86.75 31.41 33.13
CA PRO A 728 -87.96 30.69 32.78
C PRO A 728 -88.56 31.34 31.53
N LEU A 729 -87.93 31.15 30.38
CA LEU A 729 -88.60 31.34 29.10
C LEU A 729 -89.39 30.06 28.86
N THR A 730 -90.67 30.16 29.23
CA THR A 730 -91.81 29.38 28.73
C THR A 730 -91.42 28.35 27.68
N SER A 731 -91.68 27.08 28.01
CA SER A 731 -91.97 26.03 27.05
C SER A 731 -92.31 26.59 25.68
N MET A 732 -91.37 26.51 24.74
CA MET A 732 -91.71 26.66 23.34
C MET A 732 -92.60 25.47 23.03
N SER A 733 -93.90 25.73 23.01
CA SER A 733 -94.92 24.78 22.59
C SER A 733 -94.49 24.20 21.26
N LEU A 734 -94.38 22.88 21.24
CA LEU A 734 -94.40 22.09 20.03
C LEU A 734 -95.59 22.58 19.17
N TYR A 735 -95.31 22.94 17.92
CA TYR A 735 -96.26 23.22 16.85
C TYR A 735 -97.73 22.81 17.13
N THR A 736 -98.58 23.79 17.41
CA THR A 736 -100.02 23.69 17.08
C THR A 736 -100.30 24.74 16.00
N ILE A 737 -100.42 24.24 14.78
CA ILE A 737 -100.94 24.99 13.64
C ILE A 737 -102.40 25.36 13.98
N PRO A 738 -102.80 26.65 14.01
CA PRO A 738 -104.22 26.97 14.08
C PRO A 738 -104.90 26.59 12.75
N PRO A 739 -106.09 25.97 12.75
CA PRO A 739 -106.81 25.69 11.52
C PRO A 739 -107.17 27.00 10.81
N PRO A 740 -107.15 27.04 9.46
CA PRO A 740 -107.52 28.24 8.72
C PRO A 740 -109.00 28.60 8.96
N PRO A 741 -109.35 29.90 8.99
CA PRO A 741 -110.74 30.32 9.11
C PRO A 741 -111.51 29.87 7.87
N ALA A 742 -112.54 29.04 8.07
CA ALA A 742 -113.51 28.73 7.03
C ALA A 742 -114.29 30.02 6.70
N MET A 743 -114.21 30.45 5.45
CA MET A 743 -115.06 31.50 4.88
C MET A 743 -116.53 31.10 5.00
N GLU A 744 -117.34 31.98 5.59
CA GLU A 744 -118.79 31.94 5.47
C GLU A 744 -119.20 32.08 4.00
N SER A 745 -119.86 31.06 3.46
CA SER A 745 -120.76 31.22 2.33
C SER A 745 -122.18 31.40 2.86
N MET A 746 -122.64 32.65 2.90
CA MET A 746 -124.06 32.97 2.84
C MET A 746 -124.65 32.39 1.55
N TYR A 747 -125.61 31.47 1.65
CA TYR A 747 -126.80 31.43 0.81
C TYR A 747 -127.96 30.80 1.60
N THR A 748 -128.85 31.68 2.02
CA THR A 748 -130.31 31.56 2.23
C THR A 748 -130.99 30.21 1.96
N ASN A 749 -131.76 29.68 2.93
CA ASN A 749 -133.24 29.67 2.86
C ASN A 749 -133.90 29.03 4.10
N ASN A 750 -134.92 29.75 4.57
CA ASN A 750 -135.95 29.48 5.61
C ASN A 750 -135.55 29.52 7.09
#